data_AF-A0A7V2MEX4-F1
#
_entry.id   AF-A0A7V2MEX4-F1
#
_cell.length_a   1.000
_cell.length_b   1.000
_cell.length_c   1.000
_cell.angle_alpha   90.00
_cell.angle_beta   90.00
_cell.angle_gamma   90.00
#
_symmetry.space_group_name_H-M   'P 1'
#
loop_
_entity.id
_entity.type
_entity.pdbx_description
1 polymer ?
#
loop_
_entity_poly.entity_id
_entity_poly.type
_entity_poly.pdbx_seq_one_letter_code
_entity_poly.pdbx_strand_id
1 'polypeptide(L)'
;MNRLKRLWFRMRGVDPDPVIVSFATGPAGLAREMIEEVRSLLPDYEHFTVEPMAGPTWRIWRDLRRRFRGRRIGMAPVLFGADGGHRPLRLAAFLLAPRKILAYNTSLERHHLRLSQPVASLLFWLGIPLDRIYLRPWWLWPLRRDRTTVPSWFRVVEGRPDSPARADVSVLTPFFPYPLAHGGAVRMFNLLREASVDYDITLFSFVENETAEDHAPLLEFCAKLVLAPKPRYREPRWSTLWPPEAGEYRSPVMRRLLAEHRKGPLQVEYTQLAPYLGDILVEHDITFDLYRQVHQQRRTLSSWWDLWRWRRFERAALRRAPAVVVMSEKDAVLAGRPDAAVIANGVDLGRFAPTPEGPGTNLLFIGSFRHFPNVSAFRFFLEDVWPGLAREFKDMTLTVVAGPDPLIHWPGRTLPTAERMELLEFVRDVRPLYERANIVLVPTIVSAGTNVKVLEALAMERAVVSTTSGVAGLGLEHGVNVWVADGAPAFREAVARLAADKELRRRIATAGRAHAERHFSWRKLGAAQRRLWSRFAPAPLSMRQATEADLDGISRIQAASREASQWSARDYLSHQVTVAELGDRMVAFAVVRATGSGEAELLNLATDPEFRRLGIARRLLDGIVQQVDGVIFLEVRESNLAARKLYEKMGFTIVSRRPAYYRDPVEAGIVMKLRT
;
A
#
# COMPACT_ATOMS: atom_id res chain seq x y z
N MET A 1 38.20 -27.34 -28.12
CA MET A 1 37.68 -28.72 -28.28
C MET A 1 38.85 -29.66 -28.57
N ASN A 2 38.93 -30.82 -27.92
CA ASN A 2 40.11 -31.72 -27.95
C ASN A 2 40.42 -32.23 -29.38
N ARG A 3 41.70 -32.27 -29.81
CA ARG A 3 42.12 -32.68 -31.18
C ARG A 3 41.58 -34.06 -31.59
N LEU A 4 41.53 -35.00 -30.64
CA LEU A 4 40.94 -36.34 -30.78
C LEU A 4 39.44 -36.32 -31.15
N LYS A 5 38.65 -35.39 -30.59
CA LYS A 5 37.22 -35.25 -30.92
C LYS A 5 37.01 -34.75 -32.36
N ARG A 6 37.84 -33.81 -32.83
CA ARG A 6 37.75 -33.30 -34.21
C ARG A 6 38.06 -34.40 -35.23
N LEU A 7 39.07 -35.23 -34.97
CA LEU A 7 39.44 -36.36 -35.82
C LEU A 7 38.30 -37.39 -35.92
N TRP A 8 37.65 -37.68 -34.79
CA TRP A 8 36.51 -38.60 -34.72
C TRP A 8 35.29 -38.14 -35.52
N PHE A 9 34.95 -36.85 -35.49
CA PHE A 9 33.84 -36.31 -36.29
C PHE A 9 34.14 -36.35 -37.80
N ARG A 10 35.37 -35.99 -38.21
CA ARG A 10 35.78 -36.07 -39.62
C ARG A 10 35.72 -37.49 -40.17
N MET A 11 36.14 -38.50 -39.39
CA MET A 11 36.03 -39.91 -39.78
C MET A 11 34.59 -40.39 -39.99
N ARG A 12 33.59 -39.74 -39.39
CA ARG A 12 32.16 -40.04 -39.59
C ARG A 12 31.51 -39.20 -40.70
N GLY A 13 32.30 -38.41 -41.44
CA GLY A 13 31.79 -37.50 -42.47
C GLY A 13 30.91 -36.39 -41.90
N VAL A 14 31.15 -36.00 -40.64
CA VAL A 14 30.42 -34.93 -39.95
C VAL A 14 31.37 -33.78 -39.65
N ASP A 15 30.96 -32.57 -40.02
CA ASP A 15 31.66 -31.33 -39.69
C ASP A 15 31.84 -31.23 -38.16
N PRO A 16 33.08 -31.09 -37.66
CA PRO A 16 33.33 -30.95 -36.22
C PRO A 16 32.69 -29.71 -35.61
N ASP A 17 32.49 -28.64 -36.39
CA ASP A 17 32.01 -27.36 -35.89
C ASP A 17 30.46 -27.31 -35.95
N PRO A 18 29.78 -26.94 -34.84
CA PRO A 18 28.32 -26.97 -34.80
C PRO A 18 27.71 -25.82 -35.59
N VAL A 19 26.54 -26.06 -36.19
CA VAL A 19 25.72 -25.03 -36.84
C VAL A 19 24.46 -24.75 -36.02
N ILE A 20 23.93 -23.53 -36.17
CA ILE A 20 22.65 -23.12 -35.57
C ILE A 20 21.59 -23.14 -36.66
N VAL A 21 20.46 -23.82 -36.40
CA VAL A 21 19.37 -23.95 -37.37
C VAL A 21 18.11 -23.34 -36.77
N SER A 22 17.81 -22.09 -37.13
CA SER A 22 16.64 -21.36 -36.64
C SER A 22 15.43 -21.60 -37.52
N PHE A 23 14.30 -21.91 -36.91
CA PHE A 23 13.05 -22.21 -37.60
C PHE A 23 12.10 -21.01 -37.52
N ALA A 24 11.77 -20.43 -38.67
CA ALA A 24 10.87 -19.27 -38.77
C ALA A 24 9.40 -19.70 -38.57
N THR A 25 9.03 -20.08 -37.35
CA THR A 25 7.69 -20.55 -37.00
C THR A 25 6.93 -19.48 -36.23
N GLY A 26 5.70 -19.13 -36.63
CA GLY A 26 4.95 -18.03 -36.00
C GLY A 26 4.89 -16.76 -36.85
N PRO A 27 4.40 -15.64 -36.28
CA PRO A 27 4.31 -14.37 -36.99
C PRO A 27 5.66 -13.90 -37.53
N ALA A 28 5.71 -13.47 -38.79
CA ALA A 28 6.96 -13.15 -39.50
C ALA A 28 7.81 -12.04 -38.85
N GLY A 29 7.20 -11.16 -38.05
CA GLY A 29 7.94 -10.17 -37.24
C GLY A 29 8.71 -10.84 -36.10
N LEU A 30 7.99 -11.55 -35.22
CA LEU A 30 8.57 -12.25 -34.06
C LEU A 30 9.58 -13.33 -34.47
N ALA A 31 9.32 -14.05 -35.56
CA ALA A 31 10.27 -15.04 -36.07
C ALA A 31 11.59 -14.40 -36.50
N ARG A 32 11.56 -13.20 -37.12
CA ARG A 32 12.77 -12.45 -37.47
C ARG A 32 13.50 -11.96 -36.22
N GLU A 33 12.79 -11.39 -35.25
CA GLU A 33 13.38 -10.92 -33.99
C GLU A 33 14.09 -12.06 -33.24
N MET A 34 13.46 -13.24 -33.13
CA MET A 34 14.10 -14.44 -32.56
C MET A 34 15.40 -14.81 -33.31
N ILE A 35 15.38 -14.77 -34.65
CA ILE A 35 16.54 -15.15 -35.47
C ILE A 35 17.69 -14.16 -35.29
N GLU A 36 17.40 -12.86 -35.28
CA GLU A 36 18.38 -11.79 -35.07
C GLU A 36 19.00 -11.88 -33.67
N GLU A 37 18.18 -12.12 -32.65
CA GLU A 37 18.64 -12.32 -31.27
C GLU A 37 19.61 -13.50 -31.18
N VAL A 38 19.27 -14.66 -31.77
CA VAL A 38 20.14 -15.83 -31.73
C VAL A 38 21.47 -15.60 -32.46
N ARG A 39 21.46 -14.86 -33.57
CA ARG A 39 22.68 -14.46 -34.27
C ARG A 39 23.56 -13.57 -33.40
N SER A 40 22.96 -12.61 -32.69
CA SER A 40 23.70 -11.76 -31.74
C SER A 40 24.28 -12.53 -30.56
N LEU A 41 23.60 -13.57 -30.07
CA LEU A 41 24.06 -14.35 -28.92
C LEU A 41 25.18 -15.34 -29.25
N LEU A 42 25.22 -15.82 -30.49
CA LEU A 42 26.17 -16.83 -30.94
C LEU A 42 26.82 -16.39 -32.27
N PRO A 43 27.54 -15.26 -32.30
CA PRO A 43 28.07 -14.69 -33.54
C PRO A 43 29.10 -15.58 -34.24
N ASP A 44 29.83 -16.41 -33.47
CA ASP A 44 30.91 -17.26 -33.98
C ASP A 44 30.44 -18.58 -34.63
N TYR A 45 29.12 -18.82 -34.70
CA TYR A 45 28.55 -20.03 -35.27
C TYR A 45 28.02 -19.77 -36.68
N GLU A 46 28.05 -20.78 -37.55
CA GLU A 46 27.36 -20.70 -38.84
C GLU A 46 25.84 -20.84 -38.62
N HIS A 47 25.06 -19.89 -39.15
CA HIS A 47 23.61 -19.81 -38.95
C HIS A 47 22.83 -20.16 -40.21
N PHE A 48 21.80 -20.98 -40.04
CA PHE A 48 20.84 -21.32 -41.08
C PHE A 48 19.42 -20.95 -40.65
N THR A 49 18.67 -20.38 -41.57
CA THR A 49 17.23 -20.15 -41.40
C THR A 49 16.43 -21.18 -42.20
N VAL A 50 15.44 -21.78 -41.57
CA VAL A 50 14.45 -22.66 -42.19
C VAL A 50 13.13 -21.91 -42.26
N GLU A 51 12.78 -21.51 -43.48
CA GLU A 51 11.49 -20.87 -43.79
C GLU A 51 10.32 -21.87 -43.65
N PRO A 52 9.08 -21.38 -43.49
CA PRO A 52 7.88 -22.22 -43.47
C PRO A 52 7.82 -23.19 -44.67
N MET A 53 7.65 -24.48 -44.39
CA MET A 53 7.54 -25.54 -45.39
C MET A 53 6.13 -26.14 -45.37
N ALA A 54 5.53 -26.33 -46.55
CA ALA A 54 4.25 -27.01 -46.68
C ALA A 54 4.42 -28.54 -46.72
N GLY A 55 3.49 -29.26 -46.09
CA GLY A 55 3.42 -30.73 -46.12
C GLY A 55 3.48 -31.39 -44.75
N PRO A 56 3.40 -32.74 -44.70
CA PRO A 56 3.40 -33.47 -43.45
C PRO A 56 4.79 -33.47 -42.79
N THR A 57 4.81 -33.53 -41.45
CA THR A 57 6.02 -33.50 -40.61
C THR A 57 7.14 -34.41 -41.12
N TRP A 58 6.82 -35.64 -41.53
CA TRP A 58 7.82 -36.62 -41.95
C TRP A 58 8.57 -36.20 -43.22
N ARG A 59 7.87 -35.54 -44.17
CA ARG A 59 8.45 -35.09 -45.44
C ARG A 59 9.40 -33.92 -45.18
N ILE A 60 8.93 -32.93 -44.41
CA ILE A 60 9.71 -31.78 -43.95
C ILE A 60 10.98 -32.27 -43.22
N TRP A 61 10.83 -33.19 -42.27
CA TRP A 61 11.98 -33.76 -41.54
C TRP A 61 12.97 -34.47 -42.45
N ARG A 62 12.51 -35.26 -43.43
CA ARG A 62 13.39 -35.96 -44.38
C ARG A 62 14.19 -34.96 -45.23
N ASP A 63 13.56 -33.89 -45.67
CA ASP A 63 14.20 -32.84 -46.47
C ASP A 63 15.23 -32.07 -45.64
N LEU A 64 14.90 -31.72 -44.39
CA LEU A 64 15.84 -31.11 -43.44
C LEU A 64 17.03 -32.03 -43.12
N ARG A 65 16.77 -33.34 -42.93
CA ARG A 65 17.82 -34.33 -42.67
C ARG A 65 18.77 -34.49 -43.86
N ARG A 66 18.28 -34.35 -45.08
CA ARG A 66 19.12 -34.30 -46.29
C ARG A 66 19.91 -33.00 -46.37
N ARG A 67 19.25 -31.85 -46.15
CA ARG A 67 19.84 -30.50 -46.21
C ARG A 67 20.98 -30.32 -45.22
N PHE A 68 20.86 -30.87 -44.01
CA PHE A 68 21.87 -30.78 -42.96
C PHE A 68 22.68 -32.08 -42.77
N ARG A 69 22.71 -32.96 -43.79
CA ARG A 69 23.51 -34.19 -43.76
C ARG A 69 25.00 -33.82 -43.63
N GLY A 70 25.69 -34.47 -42.70
CA GLY A 70 27.10 -34.19 -42.43
C GLY A 70 27.35 -32.91 -41.63
N ARG A 71 26.32 -32.17 -41.21
CA ARG A 71 26.46 -31.03 -40.29
C ARG A 71 26.03 -31.41 -38.89
N ARG A 72 26.71 -30.86 -37.88
CA ARG A 72 26.36 -31.06 -36.47
C ARG A 72 25.46 -29.93 -35.99
N ILE A 73 24.22 -30.21 -35.62
CA ILE A 73 23.32 -29.16 -35.09
C ILE A 73 23.67 -28.88 -33.63
N GLY A 74 24.16 -27.67 -33.37
CA GLY A 74 24.48 -27.16 -32.03
C GLY A 74 23.25 -26.69 -31.27
N MET A 75 22.33 -26.01 -31.97
CA MET A 75 21.09 -25.47 -31.42
C MET A 75 20.02 -25.33 -32.51
N ALA A 76 18.75 -25.44 -32.10
CA ALA A 76 17.60 -25.29 -32.97
C ALA A 76 16.57 -24.34 -32.33
N PRO A 77 16.67 -23.02 -32.57
CA PRO A 77 15.68 -22.03 -32.14
C PRO A 77 14.32 -22.24 -32.83
N VAL A 78 13.24 -22.24 -32.06
CA VAL A 78 11.87 -22.43 -32.56
C VAL A 78 10.91 -21.52 -31.79
N LEU A 79 10.13 -20.72 -32.50
CA LEU A 79 9.10 -19.87 -31.90
C LEU A 79 7.75 -20.60 -31.81
N PHE A 80 7.18 -20.63 -30.61
CA PHE A 80 5.92 -21.27 -30.27
C PHE A 80 4.83 -20.20 -30.08
N GLY A 81 3.88 -20.16 -31.00
CA GLY A 81 2.65 -19.38 -30.92
C GLY A 81 1.39 -20.25 -31.02
N ALA A 82 0.22 -19.63 -30.81
CA ALA A 82 -1.10 -20.28 -30.89
C ALA A 82 -1.53 -20.68 -32.32
N ASP A 83 -0.72 -20.33 -33.31
CA ASP A 83 -0.91 -20.61 -34.73
C ASP A 83 -0.65 -22.10 -35.06
N GLY A 84 -1.73 -22.81 -35.43
CA GLY A 84 -1.66 -24.22 -35.80
C GLY A 84 -0.91 -24.51 -37.10
N GLY A 85 -0.77 -23.51 -37.99
CA GLY A 85 -0.19 -23.66 -39.33
C GLY A 85 1.28 -24.10 -39.35
N HIS A 86 2.05 -23.81 -38.29
CA HIS A 86 3.47 -24.14 -38.21
C HIS A 86 3.77 -25.44 -37.45
N ARG A 87 2.74 -26.16 -36.98
CA ARG A 87 2.90 -27.43 -36.22
C ARG A 87 3.80 -28.45 -36.93
N PRO A 88 3.62 -28.75 -38.24
CA PRO A 88 4.46 -29.73 -38.93
C PRO A 88 5.95 -29.38 -38.93
N LEU A 89 6.27 -28.09 -39.10
CA LEU A 89 7.66 -27.60 -39.08
C LEU A 89 8.26 -27.65 -37.67
N ARG A 90 7.50 -27.26 -36.63
CA ARG A 90 7.94 -27.36 -35.22
C ARG A 90 8.26 -28.80 -34.82
N LEU A 91 7.41 -29.75 -35.24
CA LEU A 91 7.64 -31.17 -34.99
C LEU A 91 8.83 -31.70 -35.79
N ALA A 92 9.02 -31.27 -37.03
CA ALA A 92 10.17 -31.65 -37.84
C ALA A 92 11.48 -31.12 -37.24
N ALA A 93 11.48 -29.89 -36.70
CA ALA A 93 12.61 -29.33 -35.94
C ALA A 93 12.93 -30.19 -34.70
N PHE A 94 11.92 -30.61 -33.96
CA PHE A 94 12.09 -31.51 -32.81
C PHE A 94 12.68 -32.87 -33.22
N LEU A 95 12.20 -33.48 -34.31
CA LEU A 95 12.75 -34.74 -34.82
C LEU A 95 14.18 -34.59 -35.36
N LEU A 96 14.54 -33.41 -35.87
CA LEU A 96 15.88 -33.11 -36.36
C LEU A 96 16.88 -32.94 -35.21
N ALA A 97 16.49 -32.29 -34.11
CA ALA A 97 17.39 -31.92 -33.02
C ALA A 97 16.72 -31.97 -31.62
N PRO A 98 16.25 -33.15 -31.15
CA PRO A 98 15.33 -33.27 -30.00
C PRO A 98 15.93 -32.82 -28.65
N ARG A 99 17.26 -32.77 -28.55
CA ARG A 99 17.98 -32.35 -27.32
C ARG A 99 18.55 -30.94 -27.41
N LYS A 100 18.30 -30.23 -28.52
CA LYS A 100 18.94 -28.95 -28.86
C LYS A 100 17.94 -27.84 -29.18
N ILE A 101 16.64 -28.06 -28.90
CA ILE A 101 15.62 -27.05 -29.11
C ILE A 101 15.78 -25.91 -28.10
N LEU A 102 15.86 -24.68 -28.62
CA LEU A 102 15.70 -23.45 -27.87
C LEU A 102 14.33 -22.88 -28.23
N ALA A 103 13.35 -23.10 -27.37
CA ALA A 103 11.99 -22.67 -27.60
C ALA A 103 11.84 -21.18 -27.23
N TYR A 104 11.19 -20.40 -28.07
CA TYR A 104 10.77 -19.03 -27.80
C TYR A 104 9.25 -18.96 -27.66
N ASN A 105 8.74 -18.13 -26.75
CA ASN A 105 7.31 -17.79 -26.70
C ASN A 105 7.01 -16.50 -27.48
N THR A 106 5.75 -16.08 -27.56
CA THR A 106 5.33 -14.86 -28.27
C THR A 106 5.83 -13.56 -27.61
N SER A 107 6.46 -13.64 -26.43
CA SER A 107 7.14 -12.54 -25.74
C SER A 107 8.67 -12.61 -25.88
N LEU A 108 9.17 -13.48 -26.78
CA LEU A 108 10.59 -13.75 -27.03
C LEU A 108 11.40 -14.24 -25.81
N GLU A 109 10.73 -14.75 -24.79
CA GLU A 109 11.43 -15.46 -23.73
C GLU A 109 11.93 -16.82 -24.25
N ARG A 110 13.13 -17.25 -23.84
CA ARG A 110 13.81 -18.44 -24.42
C ARG A 110 14.08 -19.57 -23.41
N HIS A 111 13.60 -20.78 -23.68
CA HIS A 111 13.78 -21.95 -22.83
C HIS A 111 14.34 -23.14 -23.60
N HIS A 112 15.37 -23.80 -23.05
CA HIS A 112 15.85 -25.06 -23.62
C HIS A 112 14.90 -26.19 -23.26
N LEU A 113 14.27 -26.81 -24.28
CA LEU A 113 13.47 -28.01 -24.05
C LEU A 113 14.41 -29.17 -23.70
N ARG A 114 14.30 -29.67 -22.47
CA ARG A 114 15.16 -30.75 -21.94
C ARG A 114 14.31 -31.92 -21.51
N LEU A 115 14.65 -33.12 -21.98
CA LEU A 115 14.02 -34.37 -21.54
C LEU A 115 14.21 -34.63 -20.04
N SER A 116 15.25 -34.07 -19.42
CA SER A 116 15.49 -34.11 -17.97
C SER A 116 14.60 -33.15 -17.17
N GLN A 117 13.82 -32.29 -17.83
CA GLN A 117 12.88 -31.35 -17.21
C GLN A 117 11.55 -31.35 -17.98
N PRO A 118 10.84 -32.51 -18.05
CA PRO A 118 9.69 -32.67 -18.93
C PRO A 118 8.51 -31.76 -18.56
N VAL A 119 8.27 -31.55 -17.26
CA VAL A 119 7.22 -30.65 -16.76
C VAL A 119 7.52 -29.19 -17.10
N ALA A 120 8.76 -28.73 -16.92
CA ALA A 120 9.13 -27.36 -17.25
C ALA A 120 9.03 -27.08 -18.76
N SER A 121 9.47 -28.05 -19.56
CA SER A 121 9.36 -28.00 -21.02
C SER A 121 7.90 -27.97 -21.48
N LEU A 122 7.01 -28.72 -20.81
CA LEU A 122 5.56 -28.72 -21.09
C LEU A 122 4.89 -27.40 -20.67
N LEU A 123 5.23 -26.86 -19.50
CA LEU A 123 4.66 -25.60 -19.01
C LEU A 123 5.12 -24.40 -19.86
N PHE A 124 6.38 -24.40 -20.30
CA PHE A 124 6.88 -23.43 -21.30
C PHE A 124 6.12 -23.54 -22.61
N TRP A 125 5.86 -24.78 -23.04
CA TRP A 125 5.08 -25.06 -24.23
C TRP A 125 3.62 -24.58 -24.13
N LEU A 126 3.05 -24.52 -22.91
CA LEU A 126 1.71 -23.97 -22.64
C LEU A 126 1.70 -22.43 -22.46
N GLY A 127 2.82 -21.74 -22.72
CA GLY A 127 2.90 -20.28 -22.68
C GLY A 127 3.04 -19.69 -21.28
N ILE A 128 3.48 -20.49 -20.30
CA ILE A 128 3.82 -19.97 -18.97
C ILE A 128 5.19 -19.26 -19.06
N PRO A 129 5.36 -18.06 -18.47
CA PRO A 129 6.66 -17.39 -18.42
C PRO A 129 7.76 -18.18 -17.70
N LEU A 130 9.02 -17.98 -18.09
CA LEU A 130 10.18 -18.71 -17.57
C LEU A 130 10.44 -18.53 -16.07
N ASP A 131 10.29 -17.29 -15.60
CA ASP A 131 10.28 -16.90 -14.20
C ASP A 131 9.16 -17.62 -13.44
N ARG A 132 8.11 -18.10 -14.14
CA ARG A 132 6.99 -18.89 -13.63
C ARG A 132 7.09 -20.40 -13.83
N ILE A 133 8.10 -20.90 -14.55
CA ILE A 133 8.31 -22.33 -14.88
C ILE A 133 9.43 -22.97 -14.10
N TYR A 134 10.49 -22.23 -13.78
CA TYR A 134 11.54 -22.69 -12.84
C TYR A 134 11.06 -22.71 -11.39
N LEU A 135 9.75 -22.82 -11.26
CA LEU A 135 8.92 -22.72 -10.12
C LEU A 135 8.32 -24.12 -9.86
N ARG A 136 8.79 -24.85 -8.84
CA ARG A 136 8.37 -26.25 -8.60
C ARG A 136 7.55 -26.38 -7.32
N PRO A 137 6.55 -27.30 -7.26
CA PRO A 137 5.73 -27.52 -6.08
C PRO A 137 6.51 -28.00 -4.85
N TRP A 138 6.08 -27.56 -3.68
CA TRP A 138 6.68 -27.86 -2.38
C TRP A 138 6.65 -29.35 -1.99
N TRP A 139 5.72 -30.15 -2.52
CA TRP A 139 5.57 -31.59 -2.21
C TRP A 139 6.58 -32.52 -2.92
N LEU A 140 7.54 -31.98 -3.68
CA LEU A 140 8.60 -32.75 -4.36
C LEU A 140 9.89 -32.88 -3.52
N TRP A 141 9.79 -32.83 -2.19
CA TRP A 141 10.96 -32.87 -1.29
C TRP A 141 11.24 -34.32 -0.77
N PRO A 142 12.48 -34.87 -0.98
CA PRO A 142 13.55 -34.86 0.05
C PRO A 142 14.92 -34.20 -0.38
N LEU A 143 15.04 -33.58 -1.57
CA LEU A 143 16.29 -32.97 -2.08
C LEU A 143 16.40 -31.42 -2.30
N ARG A 144 15.67 -30.49 -1.64
CA ARG A 144 15.86 -29.04 -1.90
C ARG A 144 15.85 -28.10 -0.70
N ARG A 145 16.86 -27.21 -0.57
CA ARG A 145 16.93 -26.13 0.44
C ARG A 145 16.14 -24.88 0.00
N ASP A 146 15.24 -24.39 0.85
CA ASP A 146 14.59 -23.07 0.73
C ASP A 146 15.65 -21.97 0.59
N ARG A 147 15.49 -21.09 -0.40
CA ARG A 147 16.41 -19.97 -0.68
C ARG A 147 15.83 -18.62 -0.23
N THR A 148 14.66 -18.61 0.38
CA THR A 148 14.06 -17.43 1.00
C THR A 148 14.99 -16.97 2.11
N THR A 149 15.45 -15.74 2.03
CA THR A 149 16.20 -15.15 3.14
C THR A 149 15.24 -14.32 3.96
N VAL A 150 15.09 -14.70 5.22
CA VAL A 150 14.33 -13.96 6.23
C VAL A 150 15.35 -13.33 7.17
N PRO A 151 15.76 -12.07 6.94
CA PRO A 151 16.80 -11.48 7.76
C PRO A 151 16.26 -11.27 9.19
N SER A 152 17.14 -11.44 10.18
CA SER A 152 16.78 -11.37 11.60
C SER A 152 16.96 -9.97 12.21
N TRP A 153 17.61 -9.05 11.49
CA TRP A 153 17.88 -7.71 11.99
C TRP A 153 16.59 -6.90 12.09
N PHE A 154 16.56 -5.96 13.02
CA PHE A 154 15.52 -4.96 13.15
C PHE A 154 16.16 -3.67 13.68
N ARG A 155 15.44 -2.55 13.58
CA ARG A 155 15.84 -1.28 14.20
C ARG A 155 14.64 -0.70 14.94
N VAL A 156 14.88 -0.18 16.13
CA VAL A 156 13.90 0.61 16.87
C VAL A 156 14.49 2.00 17.02
N VAL A 157 13.72 3.00 16.64
CA VAL A 157 14.12 4.41 16.71
C VAL A 157 13.04 5.16 17.46
N GLU A 158 13.41 5.78 18.58
CA GLU A 158 12.51 6.65 19.32
C GLU A 158 12.40 8.00 18.60
N GLY A 159 11.18 8.53 18.52
CA GLY A 159 10.86 9.79 17.84
C GLY A 159 10.32 10.82 18.82
N ARG A 160 9.16 11.38 18.49
CA ARG A 160 8.47 12.36 19.33
C ARG A 160 8.17 11.80 20.73
N PRO A 161 8.44 12.52 21.83
CA PRO A 161 8.11 12.03 23.17
C PRO A 161 6.63 11.69 23.33
N ASP A 162 6.34 10.57 23.98
CA ASP A 162 4.97 10.17 24.37
C ASP A 162 4.34 11.26 25.26
N SER A 163 3.02 11.45 25.16
CA SER A 163 2.26 12.39 25.97
C SER A 163 1.05 11.71 26.62
N PRO A 164 0.81 11.94 27.93
CA PRO A 164 -0.38 11.41 28.60
C PRO A 164 -1.70 11.97 28.03
N ALA A 165 -1.63 13.08 27.29
CA ALA A 165 -2.74 13.73 26.61
C ALA A 165 -3.03 13.16 25.21
N ARG A 166 -2.28 12.16 24.74
CA ARG A 166 -2.53 11.46 23.47
C ARG A 166 -2.76 9.97 23.72
N ALA A 167 -3.58 9.34 22.90
CA ALA A 167 -3.81 7.90 22.99
C ALA A 167 -2.79 7.13 22.14
N ASP A 168 -2.45 5.90 22.54
CA ASP A 168 -1.51 5.08 21.76
C ASP A 168 -2.20 4.40 20.57
N VAL A 169 -1.57 4.40 19.41
CA VAL A 169 -1.97 3.61 18.23
C VAL A 169 -0.74 3.01 17.54
N SER A 170 -0.87 1.76 17.11
CA SER A 170 0.13 1.10 16.28
C SER A 170 -0.32 1.01 14.83
N VAL A 171 0.60 1.21 13.89
CA VAL A 171 0.34 1.09 12.44
C VAL A 171 1.40 0.21 11.80
N LEU A 172 1.00 -0.74 10.95
CA LEU A 172 1.90 -1.62 10.21
C LEU A 172 1.82 -1.34 8.70
N THR A 173 2.96 -1.04 8.08
CA THR A 173 3.07 -0.70 6.65
C THR A 173 3.98 -1.67 5.88
N PRO A 174 3.69 -1.94 4.58
CA PRO A 174 4.47 -2.90 3.78
C PRO A 174 5.76 -2.30 3.23
N PHE A 175 5.90 -0.98 3.29
CA PHE A 175 7.09 -0.22 2.95
C PHE A 175 7.12 1.04 3.82
N PHE A 176 8.29 1.66 3.92
CA PHE A 176 8.45 2.87 4.70
C PHE A 176 7.67 4.03 4.05
N PRO A 177 6.80 4.78 4.78
CA PRO A 177 5.97 5.84 4.21
C PRO A 177 6.72 7.11 3.77
N TYR A 178 8.02 7.02 3.48
CA TYR A 178 8.86 8.10 2.99
C TYR A 178 10.05 7.53 2.19
N PRO A 179 10.57 8.22 1.16
CA PRO A 179 10.11 9.49 0.57
C PRO A 179 8.72 9.39 -0.05
N LEU A 180 8.07 10.55 -0.27
CA LEU A 180 6.71 10.67 -0.84
C LEU A 180 6.68 10.39 -2.36
N ALA A 181 7.22 9.24 -2.77
CA ALA A 181 7.48 8.89 -4.17
C ALA A 181 6.25 8.33 -4.90
N HIS A 182 5.26 7.80 -4.18
CA HIS A 182 4.05 7.22 -4.77
C HIS A 182 2.83 7.38 -3.84
N GLY A 183 1.62 7.19 -4.40
CA GLY A 183 0.35 7.51 -3.73
C GLY A 183 0.16 6.86 -2.35
N GLY A 184 0.51 5.57 -2.20
CA GLY A 184 0.43 4.87 -0.91
C GLY A 184 1.30 5.52 0.19
N ALA A 185 2.54 5.91 -0.14
CA ALA A 185 3.43 6.61 0.81
C ALA A 185 2.89 8.00 1.15
N VAL A 186 2.46 8.78 0.13
CA VAL A 186 1.83 10.10 0.32
C VAL A 186 0.65 10.03 1.27
N ARG A 187 -0.25 9.06 1.06
CA ARG A 187 -1.43 8.84 1.88
C ARG A 187 -1.07 8.53 3.32
N MET A 188 -0.29 7.47 3.53
CA MET A 188 0.04 7.00 4.87
C MET A 188 0.77 8.10 5.64
N PHE A 189 1.78 8.73 5.05
CA PHE A 189 2.51 9.83 5.68
C PHE A 189 1.59 10.95 6.16
N ASN A 190 0.74 11.48 5.27
CA ASN A 190 -0.11 12.61 5.62
C ASN A 190 -1.19 12.22 6.63
N LEU A 191 -1.82 11.05 6.51
CA LEU A 191 -2.81 10.62 7.48
C LEU A 191 -2.21 10.35 8.86
N LEU A 192 -1.01 9.77 8.93
CA LEU A 192 -0.30 9.60 10.20
C LEU A 192 0.05 10.97 10.81
N ARG A 193 0.53 11.93 10.00
CA ARG A 193 0.81 13.31 10.46
C ARG A 193 -0.43 13.96 11.05
N GLU A 194 -1.56 13.93 10.35
CA GLU A 194 -2.82 14.54 10.82
C GLU A 194 -3.40 13.81 12.04
N ALA A 195 -3.22 12.49 12.12
CA ALA A 195 -3.66 11.70 13.28
C ALA A 195 -2.77 11.91 14.51
N SER A 196 -1.48 12.21 14.32
CA SER A 196 -0.51 12.39 15.40
C SER A 196 -0.85 13.51 16.38
N VAL A 197 -1.80 14.39 16.03
CA VAL A 197 -2.30 15.44 16.92
C VAL A 197 -2.94 14.84 18.18
N ASP A 198 -3.69 13.74 18.03
CA ASP A 198 -4.44 13.12 19.13
C ASP A 198 -3.80 11.79 19.59
N TYR A 199 -2.82 11.28 18.84
CA TYR A 199 -2.27 9.95 19.03
C TYR A 199 -0.74 9.93 19.08
N ASP A 200 -0.20 9.10 19.95
CA ASP A 200 1.20 8.66 19.92
C ASP A 200 1.29 7.40 19.07
N ILE A 201 2.01 7.53 17.94
CA ILE A 201 2.02 6.54 16.88
C ILE A 201 3.29 5.69 16.99
N THR A 202 3.10 4.38 17.13
CA THR A 202 4.16 3.38 16.92
C THR A 202 4.03 2.81 15.51
N LEU A 203 4.95 3.18 14.63
CA LEU A 203 4.97 2.74 13.23
C LEU A 203 5.86 1.50 13.06
N PHE A 204 5.25 0.39 12.71
CA PHE A 204 5.91 -0.81 12.22
C PHE A 204 6.03 -0.74 10.70
N SER A 205 7.22 -0.93 10.15
CA SER A 205 7.40 -0.90 8.70
C SER A 205 8.35 -1.98 8.23
N PHE A 206 8.01 -2.60 7.10
CA PHE A 206 9.00 -3.29 6.29
C PHE A 206 9.85 -2.27 5.54
N VAL A 207 11.14 -2.58 5.38
CA VAL A 207 12.11 -1.66 4.78
C VAL A 207 13.08 -2.41 3.84
N GLU A 208 13.64 -1.70 2.86
CA GLU A 208 14.50 -2.29 1.81
C GLU A 208 15.75 -1.45 1.55
N ASN A 209 15.60 -0.16 1.24
CA ASN A 209 16.68 0.76 0.83
C ASN A 209 16.62 2.12 1.53
N GLU A 210 16.04 2.18 2.72
CA GLU A 210 15.88 3.39 3.52
C GLU A 210 17.19 3.81 4.21
N THR A 211 17.40 5.12 4.29
CA THR A 211 18.52 5.73 5.01
C THR A 211 18.04 6.34 6.33
N ALA A 212 18.99 6.66 7.23
CA ALA A 212 18.63 7.34 8.48
C ALA A 212 18.00 8.74 8.22
N GLU A 213 18.37 9.40 7.13
CA GLU A 213 17.79 10.69 6.71
C GLU A 213 16.31 10.55 6.35
N ASP A 214 15.91 9.42 5.75
CA ASP A 214 14.52 9.16 5.40
C ASP A 214 13.61 9.06 6.63
N HIS A 215 14.16 8.71 7.80
CA HIS A 215 13.38 8.54 9.03
C HIS A 215 12.93 9.86 9.65
N ALA A 216 13.73 10.93 9.50
CA ALA A 216 13.55 12.18 10.22
C ALA A 216 12.13 12.78 10.09
N PRO A 217 11.53 12.87 8.87
CA PRO A 217 10.19 13.44 8.72
C PRO A 217 9.09 12.69 9.48
N LEU A 218 9.22 11.36 9.65
CA LEU A 218 8.26 10.58 10.42
C LEU A 218 8.53 10.66 11.93
N LEU A 219 9.78 10.80 12.35
CA LEU A 219 10.14 10.95 13.77
C LEU A 219 9.62 12.28 14.38
N GLU A 220 9.35 13.29 13.55
CA GLU A 220 8.72 14.56 13.99
C GLU A 220 7.35 14.35 14.63
N PHE A 221 6.62 13.30 14.24
CA PHE A 221 5.25 13.08 14.70
C PHE A 221 4.94 11.65 15.16
N CYS A 222 5.72 10.64 14.76
CA CYS A 222 5.63 9.30 15.32
C CYS A 222 6.44 9.23 16.61
N ALA A 223 5.88 8.58 17.63
CA ALA A 223 6.57 8.36 18.88
C ALA A 223 7.69 7.31 18.73
N LYS A 224 7.48 6.33 17.84
CA LYS A 224 8.42 5.23 17.65
C LYS A 224 8.35 4.64 16.26
N LEU A 225 9.51 4.31 15.70
CA LEU A 225 9.65 3.53 14.48
C LEU A 225 10.22 2.15 14.81
N VAL A 226 9.55 1.09 14.34
CA VAL A 226 9.96 -0.30 14.51
C VAL A 226 10.12 -0.92 13.13
N LEU A 227 11.36 -1.05 12.69
CA LEU A 227 11.72 -1.35 11.31
C LEU A 227 12.25 -2.78 11.20
N ALA A 228 11.75 -3.51 10.21
CA ALA A 228 12.26 -4.84 9.88
C ALA A 228 12.50 -4.95 8.36
N PRO A 229 13.54 -5.68 7.92
CA PRO A 229 13.79 -5.91 6.51
C PRO A 229 12.65 -6.69 5.88
N LYS A 230 12.28 -6.31 4.66
CA LYS A 230 11.41 -7.15 3.84
C LYS A 230 12.15 -8.47 3.53
N PRO A 231 11.54 -9.64 3.80
CA PRO A 231 12.12 -10.92 3.39
C PRO A 231 12.40 -10.96 1.88
N ARG A 232 13.56 -11.46 1.47
CA ARG A 232 13.84 -11.69 0.04
C ARG A 232 13.24 -13.03 -0.34
N TYR A 233 11.99 -12.97 -0.77
CA TYR A 233 11.23 -14.12 -1.22
C TYR A 233 11.77 -14.59 -2.57
N ARG A 234 12.18 -15.87 -2.67
CA ARG A 234 12.82 -16.45 -3.87
C ARG A 234 12.13 -17.71 -4.37
N GLU A 235 10.89 -17.96 -3.94
CA GLU A 235 10.23 -19.24 -4.16
C GLU A 235 8.92 -19.21 -4.96
N PRO A 236 8.52 -20.36 -5.52
CA PRO A 236 7.47 -20.46 -6.51
C PRO A 236 6.11 -20.89 -6.02
N ARG A 237 5.05 -20.28 -6.55
CA ARG A 237 3.75 -20.39 -5.91
C ARG A 237 2.56 -20.75 -6.75
N TRP A 238 2.69 -21.25 -7.98
CA TRP A 238 1.51 -21.86 -8.61
C TRP A 238 0.97 -23.05 -7.77
N SER A 239 1.79 -23.65 -6.90
CA SER A 239 1.41 -24.73 -5.99
C SER A 239 0.85 -24.30 -4.62
N THR A 240 0.87 -23.01 -4.26
CA THR A 240 0.38 -22.55 -2.94
C THR A 240 -1.05 -22.04 -3.02
N LEU A 241 -1.88 -22.41 -2.04
CA LEU A 241 -3.23 -21.84 -1.90
C LEU A 241 -3.21 -20.36 -1.50
N TRP A 242 -2.07 -19.88 -1.00
CA TRP A 242 -1.86 -18.49 -0.61
C TRP A 242 -1.35 -17.62 -1.77
N PRO A 243 -1.79 -16.35 -1.85
CA PRO A 243 -1.19 -15.36 -2.72
C PRO A 243 0.32 -15.22 -2.46
N PRO A 244 1.16 -15.19 -3.51
CA PRO A 244 2.59 -14.98 -3.38
C PRO A 244 2.97 -13.70 -2.66
N GLU A 245 2.34 -12.59 -3.03
CA GLU A 245 2.67 -11.24 -2.61
C GLU A 245 2.42 -11.08 -1.09
N ALA A 246 1.33 -11.65 -0.57
CA ALA A 246 1.08 -11.70 0.88
C ALA A 246 2.12 -12.55 1.64
N GLY A 247 2.72 -13.52 0.96
CA GLY A 247 3.75 -14.34 1.55
C GLY A 247 5.14 -13.74 1.58
N GLU A 248 5.41 -12.73 0.75
CA GLU A 248 6.68 -11.98 0.80
C GLU A 248 6.86 -11.28 2.14
N TYR A 249 5.75 -10.89 2.78
CA TYR A 249 5.76 -10.19 4.06
C TYR A 249 5.78 -11.13 5.26
N ARG A 250 5.85 -12.46 5.08
CA ARG A 250 5.94 -13.40 6.21
C ARG A 250 7.32 -13.33 6.88
N SER A 251 7.39 -12.53 7.93
CA SER A 251 8.52 -12.33 8.82
C SER A 251 8.17 -12.72 10.27
N PRO A 252 8.83 -13.74 10.86
CA PRO A 252 8.77 -14.03 12.28
C PRO A 252 9.28 -12.87 13.13
N VAL A 253 10.28 -12.13 12.64
CA VAL A 253 10.81 -10.93 13.31
C VAL A 253 9.70 -9.89 13.47
N MET A 254 8.95 -9.58 12.41
CA MET A 254 7.84 -8.62 12.51
C MET A 254 6.76 -9.08 13.49
N ARG A 255 6.45 -10.39 13.56
CA ARG A 255 5.50 -10.91 14.56
C ARG A 255 5.99 -10.69 15.98
N ARG A 256 7.27 -10.94 16.23
CA ARG A 256 7.91 -10.73 17.52
C ARG A 256 7.88 -9.25 17.90
N LEU A 257 8.28 -8.36 16.99
CA LEU A 257 8.30 -6.92 17.21
C LEU A 257 6.90 -6.37 17.51
N LEU A 258 5.87 -6.82 16.80
CA LEU A 258 4.48 -6.47 17.12
C LEU A 258 4.05 -6.98 18.51
N ALA A 259 4.56 -8.11 18.98
CA ALA A 259 4.27 -8.58 20.34
C ALA A 259 5.01 -7.76 21.42
N GLU A 260 6.21 -7.27 21.13
CA GLU A 260 7.08 -6.57 22.08
C GLU A 260 6.80 -5.06 22.16
N HIS A 261 6.48 -4.42 21.04
CA HIS A 261 6.45 -2.95 20.94
C HIS A 261 5.07 -2.36 20.65
N ARG A 262 4.07 -3.18 20.35
CA ARG A 262 2.73 -2.67 20.01
C ARG A 262 2.13 -1.95 21.22
N LYS A 263 1.64 -0.74 20.98
CA LYS A 263 0.79 0.01 21.90
C LYS A 263 -0.56 0.32 21.25
N GLY A 264 -1.64 0.15 22.01
CA GLY A 264 -3.00 0.40 21.54
C GLY A 264 -3.47 -0.51 20.38
N PRO A 265 -4.53 -0.09 19.65
CA PRO A 265 -5.02 -0.82 18.50
C PRO A 265 -4.00 -0.81 17.36
N LEU A 266 -4.06 -1.85 16.52
CA LEU A 266 -3.19 -2.03 15.36
C LEU A 266 -3.98 -1.83 14.08
N GLN A 267 -3.62 -0.79 13.33
CA GLN A 267 -3.98 -0.63 11.92
C GLN A 267 -2.96 -1.34 11.03
N VAL A 268 -3.46 -2.12 10.08
CA VAL A 268 -2.65 -2.84 9.09
C VAL A 268 -2.95 -2.30 7.70
N GLU A 269 -1.93 -1.80 7.03
CA GLU A 269 -2.02 -1.27 5.67
C GLU A 269 -1.81 -2.40 4.66
N TYR A 270 -2.71 -2.49 3.68
CA TYR A 270 -2.74 -3.48 2.61
C TYR A 270 -3.09 -4.92 3.05
N THR A 271 -3.99 -5.59 2.31
CA THR A 271 -4.34 -6.99 2.59
C THR A 271 -3.16 -7.97 2.50
N GLN A 272 -2.08 -7.62 1.79
CA GLN A 272 -0.82 -8.36 1.78
C GLN A 272 -0.29 -8.60 3.21
N LEU A 273 -0.61 -7.70 4.16
CA LEU A 273 -0.23 -7.78 5.57
C LEU A 273 -1.32 -8.36 6.48
N ALA A 274 -2.44 -8.85 5.93
CA ALA A 274 -3.46 -9.60 6.67
C ALA A 274 -2.94 -10.76 7.56
N PRO A 275 -1.74 -11.35 7.36
CA PRO A 275 -1.20 -12.33 8.31
C PRO A 275 -0.83 -11.75 9.69
N TYR A 276 -0.80 -10.42 9.79
CA TYR A 276 -0.54 -9.60 10.98
C TYR A 276 -1.78 -8.83 11.44
N LEU A 277 -2.96 -9.19 10.94
CA LEU A 277 -4.21 -8.47 11.15
C LEU A 277 -4.42 -8.09 12.62
N GLY A 278 -4.67 -6.80 12.84
CA GLY A 278 -5.05 -6.23 14.12
C GLY A 278 -6.53 -5.87 14.14
N ASP A 279 -6.81 -4.63 14.50
CA ASP A 279 -8.15 -4.10 14.71
C ASP A 279 -8.72 -3.45 13.45
N ILE A 280 -7.84 -2.85 12.63
CA ILE A 280 -8.22 -2.11 11.43
C ILE A 280 -7.40 -2.65 10.24
N LEU A 281 -8.08 -2.98 9.15
CA LEU A 281 -7.46 -3.31 7.86
C LEU A 281 -7.74 -2.19 6.85
N VAL A 282 -6.70 -1.66 6.23
CA VAL A 282 -6.82 -0.63 5.18
C VAL A 282 -6.58 -1.26 3.81
N GLU A 283 -7.61 -1.27 2.98
CA GLU A 283 -7.54 -1.68 1.59
C GLU A 283 -7.30 -0.46 0.70
N HIS A 284 -6.10 -0.39 0.12
CA HIS A 284 -5.76 0.63 -0.88
C HIS A 284 -6.36 0.28 -2.24
N ASP A 285 -6.43 -1.01 -2.56
CA ASP A 285 -7.03 -1.55 -3.78
C ASP A 285 -7.72 -2.87 -3.44
N ILE A 286 -8.85 -3.16 -4.09
CA ILE A 286 -9.47 -4.50 -4.01
C ILE A 286 -8.72 -5.43 -4.95
N THR A 287 -7.73 -6.15 -4.42
CA THR A 287 -6.76 -6.92 -5.20
C THR A 287 -7.44 -7.99 -6.06
N PHE A 288 -8.44 -8.70 -5.56
CA PHE A 288 -9.13 -9.71 -6.38
C PHE A 288 -9.86 -9.09 -7.57
N ASP A 289 -10.28 -7.81 -7.50
CA ASP A 289 -10.90 -7.13 -8.64
C ASP A 289 -9.87 -6.83 -9.73
N LEU A 290 -8.66 -6.42 -9.34
CA LEU A 290 -7.53 -6.28 -10.25
C LEU A 290 -7.24 -7.61 -10.97
N TYR A 291 -7.14 -8.72 -10.24
CA TYR A 291 -6.93 -10.03 -10.86
C TYR A 291 -8.14 -10.51 -11.68
N ARG A 292 -9.36 -10.04 -11.39
CA ARG A 292 -10.54 -10.29 -12.23
C ARG A 292 -10.38 -9.63 -13.60
N GLN A 293 -9.94 -8.37 -13.62
CA GLN A 293 -9.69 -7.62 -14.87
C GLN A 293 -8.55 -8.27 -15.67
N VAL A 294 -7.45 -8.66 -15.01
CA VAL A 294 -6.33 -9.39 -15.65
C VAL A 294 -6.82 -10.71 -16.25
N HIS A 295 -7.65 -11.46 -15.55
CA HIS A 295 -8.22 -12.71 -16.05
C HIS A 295 -9.16 -12.48 -17.24
N GLN A 296 -9.98 -11.42 -17.23
CA GLN A 296 -10.85 -11.06 -18.36
C GLN A 296 -10.06 -10.76 -19.64
N GLN A 297 -8.90 -10.10 -19.50
CA GLN A 297 -8.01 -9.78 -20.62
C GLN A 297 -7.22 -11.01 -21.11
N ARG A 298 -6.56 -11.74 -20.21
CA ARG A 298 -5.63 -12.82 -20.58
C ARG A 298 -6.32 -14.16 -20.82
N ARG A 299 -7.39 -14.46 -20.07
CA ARG A 299 -8.19 -15.69 -20.14
C ARG A 299 -7.38 -17.00 -20.03
N THR A 300 -6.31 -17.01 -19.22
CA THR A 300 -5.45 -18.19 -19.00
C THR A 300 -5.73 -18.89 -17.66
N LEU A 301 -5.37 -20.18 -17.53
CA LEU A 301 -5.46 -20.93 -16.27
C LEU A 301 -4.65 -20.28 -15.13
N SER A 302 -3.48 -19.73 -15.42
CA SER A 302 -2.67 -19.01 -14.42
C SER A 302 -3.41 -17.78 -13.90
N SER A 303 -4.00 -16.97 -14.79
CA SER A 303 -4.75 -15.78 -14.38
C SER A 303 -6.01 -16.12 -13.57
N TRP A 304 -6.68 -17.24 -13.91
CA TRP A 304 -7.80 -17.76 -13.13
C TRP A 304 -7.37 -18.21 -11.73
N TRP A 305 -6.25 -18.94 -11.64
CA TRP A 305 -5.71 -19.42 -10.37
C TRP A 305 -5.31 -18.28 -9.43
N ASP A 306 -4.68 -17.23 -9.97
CA ASP A 306 -4.33 -16.03 -9.20
C ASP A 306 -5.59 -15.31 -8.68
N LEU A 307 -6.59 -15.12 -9.55
CA LEU A 307 -7.90 -14.57 -9.16
C LEU A 307 -8.55 -15.40 -8.04
N TRP A 308 -8.61 -16.72 -8.19
CA TRP A 308 -9.25 -17.59 -7.22
C TRP A 308 -8.58 -17.49 -5.84
N ARG A 309 -7.24 -17.50 -5.79
CA ARG A 309 -6.48 -17.40 -4.53
C ARG A 309 -6.61 -16.03 -3.88
N TRP A 310 -6.47 -14.96 -4.66
CA TRP A 310 -6.65 -13.60 -4.14
C TRP A 310 -8.06 -13.39 -3.62
N ARG A 311 -9.08 -13.81 -4.38
CA ARG A 311 -10.48 -13.75 -3.92
C ARG A 311 -10.70 -14.51 -2.62
N ARG A 312 -10.14 -15.70 -2.48
CA ARG A 312 -10.24 -16.50 -1.24
C ARG A 312 -9.53 -15.80 -0.07
N PHE A 313 -8.32 -15.32 -0.28
CA PHE A 313 -7.47 -14.74 0.76
C PHE A 313 -8.01 -13.37 1.23
N GLU A 314 -8.24 -12.45 0.30
CA GLU A 314 -8.69 -11.08 0.60
C GLU A 314 -10.08 -11.09 1.24
N ARG A 315 -11.04 -11.87 0.74
CA ARG A 315 -12.36 -12.01 1.39
C ARG A 315 -12.26 -12.57 2.80
N ALA A 316 -11.31 -13.49 3.06
CA ALA A 316 -11.10 -14.02 4.39
C ALA A 316 -10.50 -12.97 5.34
N ALA A 317 -9.58 -12.14 4.85
CA ALA A 317 -9.01 -11.01 5.61
C ALA A 317 -10.09 -9.97 5.93
N LEU A 318 -10.82 -9.51 4.90
CA LEU A 318 -11.93 -8.57 5.01
C LEU A 318 -13.01 -9.03 5.99
N ARG A 319 -13.36 -10.32 6.00
CA ARG A 319 -14.35 -10.86 6.96
C ARG A 319 -13.83 -10.93 8.38
N ARG A 320 -12.52 -11.11 8.58
CA ARG A 320 -11.91 -11.24 9.91
C ARG A 320 -11.57 -9.89 10.55
N ALA A 321 -11.38 -8.85 9.74
CA ALA A 321 -10.99 -7.53 10.22
C ALA A 321 -12.16 -6.90 11.01
N PRO A 322 -11.95 -6.46 12.27
CA PRO A 322 -13.00 -5.78 13.03
C PRO A 322 -13.49 -4.53 12.32
N ALA A 323 -12.59 -3.65 11.86
CA ALA A 323 -12.89 -2.56 10.95
C ALA A 323 -12.12 -2.67 9.64
N VAL A 324 -12.73 -2.18 8.57
CA VAL A 324 -12.11 -2.06 7.25
C VAL A 324 -12.17 -0.61 6.80
N VAL A 325 -11.07 -0.11 6.24
CA VAL A 325 -11.00 1.17 5.55
C VAL A 325 -10.85 0.89 4.06
N VAL A 326 -11.60 1.61 3.24
CA VAL A 326 -11.49 1.56 1.78
C VAL A 326 -11.38 2.98 1.19
N MET A 327 -10.94 3.07 -0.07
CA MET A 327 -10.69 4.36 -0.71
C MET A 327 -11.95 5.00 -1.32
N SER A 328 -12.99 4.22 -1.60
CA SER A 328 -14.24 4.71 -2.19
C SER A 328 -15.45 3.86 -1.80
N GLU A 329 -16.65 4.42 -1.97
CA GLU A 329 -17.91 3.68 -1.80
C GLU A 329 -17.99 2.46 -2.73
N LYS A 330 -17.45 2.59 -3.95
CA LYS A 330 -17.36 1.47 -4.89
C LYS A 330 -16.52 0.33 -4.30
N ASP A 331 -15.43 0.65 -3.63
CA ASP A 331 -14.56 -0.35 -3.00
C ASP A 331 -15.23 -0.99 -1.78
N ALA A 332 -16.05 -0.26 -1.03
CA ALA A 332 -16.85 -0.82 0.07
C ALA A 332 -17.83 -1.90 -0.44
N VAL A 333 -18.51 -1.60 -1.56
CA VAL A 333 -19.42 -2.54 -2.24
C VAL A 333 -18.64 -3.75 -2.75
N LEU A 334 -17.50 -3.55 -3.41
CA LEU A 334 -16.66 -4.64 -3.92
C LEU A 334 -16.11 -5.52 -2.79
N ALA A 335 -15.67 -4.91 -1.69
CA ALA A 335 -15.19 -5.62 -0.50
C ALA A 335 -16.29 -6.44 0.19
N GLY A 336 -17.57 -6.15 -0.08
CA GLY A 336 -18.70 -6.74 0.64
C GLY A 336 -18.74 -6.29 2.09
N ARG A 337 -18.26 -5.07 2.38
CA ARG A 337 -18.22 -4.44 3.71
C ARG A 337 -18.94 -3.09 3.63
N PRO A 338 -20.29 -3.08 3.66
CA PRO A 338 -21.05 -1.82 3.64
C PRO A 338 -20.81 -0.97 4.91
N ASP A 339 -20.26 -1.57 5.96
CA ASP A 339 -19.83 -0.93 7.20
C ASP A 339 -18.39 -0.39 7.15
N ALA A 340 -17.68 -0.58 6.03
CA ALA A 340 -16.32 -0.07 5.87
C ALA A 340 -16.29 1.46 5.95
N ALA A 341 -15.26 1.99 6.62
CA ALA A 341 -15.00 3.42 6.62
C ALA A 341 -14.40 3.85 5.28
N VAL A 342 -15.06 4.76 4.57
CA VAL A 342 -14.53 5.32 3.33
C VAL A 342 -13.64 6.51 3.66
N ILE A 343 -12.33 6.34 3.47
CA ILE A 343 -11.33 7.41 3.65
C ILE A 343 -10.58 7.54 2.33
N ALA A 344 -11.03 8.46 1.48
CA ALA A 344 -10.45 8.69 0.15
C ALA A 344 -8.98 9.14 0.21
N ASN A 345 -8.31 9.10 -0.95
CA ASN A 345 -7.02 9.78 -1.13
C ASN A 345 -7.20 11.30 -1.09
N GLY A 346 -6.18 12.00 -0.60
CA GLY A 346 -6.20 13.44 -0.42
C GLY A 346 -5.17 14.19 -1.26
N VAL A 347 -5.19 15.51 -1.10
CA VAL A 347 -4.22 16.44 -1.67
C VAL A 347 -3.68 17.37 -0.58
N ASP A 348 -2.40 17.68 -0.67
CA ASP A 348 -1.76 18.64 0.22
C ASP A 348 -2.02 20.06 -0.27
N LEU A 349 -2.98 20.72 0.35
CA LEU A 349 -3.40 22.08 0.00
C LEU A 349 -2.38 23.17 0.39
N GLY A 350 -1.41 22.84 1.26
CA GLY A 350 -0.29 23.72 1.56
C GLY A 350 0.80 23.62 0.49
N ARG A 351 1.06 22.41 -0.01
CA ARG A 351 1.97 22.18 -1.13
C ARG A 351 1.41 22.67 -2.46
N PHE A 352 0.13 22.39 -2.73
CA PHE A 352 -0.59 22.79 -3.93
C PHE A 352 -1.50 23.97 -3.60
N ALA A 353 -0.94 25.17 -3.69
CA ALA A 353 -1.64 26.43 -3.41
C ALA A 353 -1.92 27.18 -4.72
N PRO A 354 -3.08 27.82 -4.85
CA PRO A 354 -3.44 28.53 -6.07
C PRO A 354 -2.52 29.72 -6.31
N THR A 355 -2.20 29.94 -7.58
CA THR A 355 -1.52 31.15 -8.06
C THR A 355 -2.38 31.82 -9.14
N PRO A 356 -2.31 33.15 -9.29
CA PRO A 356 -3.02 33.85 -10.35
C PRO A 356 -2.75 33.21 -11.72
N GLU A 357 -3.81 33.03 -12.50
CA GLU A 357 -3.72 32.46 -13.84
C GLU A 357 -2.92 33.39 -14.76
N GLY A 358 -1.88 32.86 -15.42
CA GLY A 358 -1.08 33.59 -16.41
C GLY A 358 -1.81 33.81 -17.74
N PRO A 359 -1.30 34.73 -18.60
CA PRO A 359 -1.88 34.97 -19.93
C PRO A 359 -1.70 33.75 -20.87
N GLY A 360 -2.52 33.69 -21.91
CA GLY A 360 -2.49 32.62 -22.92
C GLY A 360 -3.45 31.46 -22.64
N THR A 361 -3.31 30.37 -23.40
CA THR A 361 -4.06 29.13 -23.22
C THR A 361 -3.11 27.93 -23.22
N ASN A 362 -2.60 27.60 -22.04
CA ASN A 362 -1.67 26.52 -21.81
C ASN A 362 -2.43 25.31 -21.27
N LEU A 363 -2.43 24.22 -22.04
CA LEU A 363 -2.99 22.95 -21.66
C LEU A 363 -1.94 22.08 -20.98
N LEU A 364 -2.33 21.36 -19.93
CA LEU A 364 -1.44 20.45 -19.20
C LEU A 364 -2.01 19.04 -19.14
N PHE A 365 -1.23 18.06 -19.58
CA PHE A 365 -1.47 16.65 -19.35
C PHE A 365 -0.37 16.06 -18.46
N ILE A 366 -0.75 15.41 -17.37
CA ILE A 366 0.19 14.68 -16.50
C ILE A 366 -0.21 13.20 -16.46
N GLY A 367 0.73 12.32 -16.82
CA GLY A 367 0.49 10.88 -16.76
C GLY A 367 1.69 10.07 -17.23
N SER A 368 2.33 9.36 -16.31
CA SER A 368 3.43 8.45 -16.63
C SER A 368 3.00 7.37 -17.63
N PHE A 369 3.75 7.22 -18.72
CA PHE A 369 3.50 6.22 -19.76
C PHE A 369 3.74 4.79 -19.29
N ARG A 370 4.41 4.61 -18.14
CA ARG A 370 4.49 3.31 -17.44
C ARG A 370 3.11 2.71 -17.15
N HIS A 371 2.09 3.57 -17.01
CA HIS A 371 0.71 3.15 -16.83
C HIS A 371 -0.07 3.25 -18.14
N PHE A 372 -0.45 2.10 -18.69
CA PHE A 372 -1.20 1.97 -19.94
C PHE A 372 -2.42 2.92 -20.08
N PRO A 373 -3.24 3.17 -19.03
CA PRO A 373 -4.32 4.16 -19.10
C PRO A 373 -3.88 5.56 -19.54
N ASN A 374 -2.70 6.02 -19.12
CA ASN A 374 -2.19 7.34 -19.49
C ASN A 374 -1.76 7.37 -20.97
N VAL A 375 -1.13 6.30 -21.47
CA VAL A 375 -0.77 6.17 -22.89
C VAL A 375 -2.02 6.25 -23.76
N SER A 376 -3.07 5.48 -23.41
CA SER A 376 -4.33 5.49 -24.16
C SER A 376 -5.01 6.84 -24.10
N ALA A 377 -5.00 7.51 -22.95
CA ALA A 377 -5.62 8.82 -22.76
C ALA A 377 -4.91 9.89 -23.60
N PHE A 378 -3.58 9.90 -23.57
CA PHE A 378 -2.78 10.86 -24.32
C PHE A 378 -2.90 10.64 -25.83
N ARG A 379 -2.87 9.37 -26.29
CA ARG A 379 -3.04 9.05 -27.71
C ARG A 379 -4.39 9.53 -28.24
N PHE A 380 -5.48 9.23 -27.53
CA PHE A 380 -6.82 9.74 -27.89
C PHE A 380 -6.84 11.27 -27.99
N PHE A 381 -6.28 11.98 -27.00
CA PHE A 381 -6.25 13.43 -27.06
C PHE A 381 -5.42 13.95 -28.23
N LEU A 382 -4.22 13.39 -28.43
CA LEU A 382 -3.30 13.86 -29.46
C LEU A 382 -3.80 13.58 -30.88
N GLU A 383 -4.40 12.42 -31.13
CA GLU A 383 -4.86 12.00 -32.45
C GLU A 383 -6.23 12.60 -32.78
N ASP A 384 -7.16 12.60 -31.82
CA ASP A 384 -8.57 12.88 -32.11
C ASP A 384 -9.02 14.30 -31.71
N VAL A 385 -8.31 14.96 -30.77
CA VAL A 385 -8.75 16.25 -30.19
C VAL A 385 -7.80 17.40 -30.57
N TRP A 386 -6.49 17.22 -30.37
CA TRP A 386 -5.47 18.26 -30.57
C TRP A 386 -5.45 18.88 -31.97
N PRO A 387 -5.59 18.13 -33.09
CA PRO A 387 -5.52 18.72 -34.43
C PRO A 387 -6.63 19.72 -34.71
N GLY A 388 -7.78 19.58 -34.06
CA GLY A 388 -8.87 20.56 -34.13
C GLY A 388 -8.54 21.83 -33.35
N LEU A 389 -8.09 21.68 -32.11
CA LEU A 389 -7.72 22.79 -31.23
C LEU A 389 -6.55 23.60 -31.78
N ALA A 390 -5.48 22.95 -32.23
CA ALA A 390 -4.29 23.60 -32.76
C ALA A 390 -4.57 24.40 -34.05
N ARG A 391 -5.59 24.02 -34.84
CA ARG A 391 -6.02 24.79 -36.01
C ARG A 391 -6.78 26.06 -35.61
N GLU A 392 -7.64 25.96 -34.60
CA GLU A 392 -8.54 27.00 -34.13
C GLU A 392 -7.84 28.04 -33.25
N PHE A 393 -6.96 27.61 -32.34
CA PHE A 393 -6.26 28.48 -31.39
C PHE A 393 -4.76 28.52 -31.70
N LYS A 394 -4.29 29.63 -32.28
CA LYS A 394 -2.89 29.78 -32.71
C LYS A 394 -1.88 29.95 -31.57
N ASP A 395 -2.33 30.47 -30.44
CA ASP A 395 -1.50 30.72 -29.25
C ASP A 395 -1.66 29.62 -28.17
N MET A 396 -2.41 28.56 -28.47
CA MET A 396 -2.62 27.45 -27.52
C MET A 396 -1.42 26.52 -27.50
N THR A 397 -0.91 26.22 -26.30
CA THR A 397 0.22 25.32 -26.08
C THR A 397 -0.21 24.08 -25.31
N LEU A 398 0.53 22.98 -25.46
CA LEU A 398 0.30 21.72 -24.77
C LEU A 398 1.58 21.24 -24.09
N THR A 399 1.58 21.15 -22.76
CA THR A 399 2.66 20.52 -22.00
C THR A 399 2.23 19.13 -21.52
N VAL A 400 3.08 18.14 -21.73
CA VAL A 400 2.81 16.72 -21.44
C VAL A 400 3.89 16.18 -20.52
N VAL A 401 3.54 15.64 -19.36
CA VAL A 401 4.48 14.95 -18.46
C VAL A 401 4.28 13.44 -18.59
N ALA A 402 5.20 12.79 -19.30
CA ALA A 402 5.14 11.37 -19.67
C ALA A 402 5.88 10.45 -18.67
N GLY A 403 6.57 11.02 -17.68
CA GLY A 403 7.32 10.26 -16.67
C GLY A 403 8.65 9.72 -17.21
N PRO A 404 9.40 8.95 -16.38
CA PRO A 404 10.73 8.45 -16.74
C PRO A 404 10.67 7.37 -17.83
N ASP A 405 11.61 7.46 -18.77
CA ASP A 405 11.81 6.55 -19.91
C ASP A 405 10.54 6.31 -20.75
N PRO A 406 9.83 7.37 -21.19
CA PRO A 406 8.50 7.21 -21.77
C PRO A 406 8.50 6.43 -23.09
N LEU A 407 9.61 6.44 -23.83
CA LEU A 407 9.76 5.69 -25.09
C LEU A 407 9.65 4.17 -24.89
N ILE A 408 10.07 3.64 -23.73
CA ILE A 408 9.98 2.20 -23.41
C ILE A 408 8.52 1.73 -23.36
N HIS A 409 7.62 2.62 -22.96
CA HIS A 409 6.22 2.31 -22.73
C HIS A 409 5.30 2.85 -23.84
N TRP A 410 5.86 3.59 -24.79
CA TRP A 410 5.13 4.09 -25.94
C TRP A 410 5.08 3.03 -27.06
N PRO A 411 3.94 2.83 -27.75
CA PRO A 411 3.84 1.81 -28.80
C PRO A 411 4.66 2.12 -30.06
N GLY A 412 5.03 3.38 -30.28
CA GLY A 412 5.77 3.84 -31.45
C GLY A 412 7.30 3.79 -31.27
N ARG A 413 8.03 3.80 -32.38
CA ARG A 413 9.52 3.83 -32.39
C ARG A 413 10.11 5.16 -31.91
N THR A 414 9.33 6.22 -31.96
CA THR A 414 9.68 7.56 -31.48
C THR A 414 8.51 8.10 -30.67
N LEU A 415 8.82 8.98 -29.72
CA LEU A 415 7.79 9.73 -29.01
C LEU A 415 7.04 10.63 -29.99
N PRO A 416 5.73 10.84 -29.78
CA PRO A 416 4.95 11.68 -30.65
C PRO A 416 5.39 13.14 -30.52
N THR A 417 5.33 13.88 -31.61
CA THR A 417 5.59 15.32 -31.66
C THR A 417 4.42 16.02 -32.33
N ALA A 418 4.12 17.24 -31.91
CA ALA A 418 3.10 18.09 -32.50
C ALA A 418 3.51 19.56 -32.38
N GLU A 419 2.98 20.40 -33.27
CA GLU A 419 3.20 21.84 -33.21
C GLU A 419 2.69 22.40 -31.87
N ARG A 420 3.46 23.30 -31.23
CA ARG A 420 3.15 23.90 -29.91
C ARG A 420 2.98 22.89 -28.77
N MET A 421 3.51 21.68 -28.92
CA MET A 421 3.54 20.66 -27.86
C MET A 421 4.95 20.49 -27.27
N GLU A 422 5.04 20.52 -25.96
CA GLU A 422 6.23 20.20 -25.17
C GLU A 422 5.99 18.88 -24.41
N LEU A 423 6.85 17.88 -24.65
CA LEU A 423 6.80 16.60 -23.93
C LEU A 423 8.00 16.51 -22.97
N LEU A 424 7.69 16.37 -21.69
CA LEU A 424 8.62 16.24 -20.58
C LEU A 424 8.64 14.79 -20.08
N GLU A 425 9.81 14.30 -19.67
CA GLU A 425 9.98 12.99 -19.06
C GLU A 425 9.70 13.03 -17.54
N PHE A 426 10.69 12.68 -16.71
CA PHE A 426 10.58 12.77 -15.26
C PHE A 426 10.67 14.22 -14.79
N VAL A 427 9.62 14.67 -14.10
CA VAL A 427 9.56 15.99 -13.46
C VAL A 427 9.51 15.79 -11.95
N ARG A 428 10.52 16.28 -11.24
CA ARG A 428 10.62 16.14 -9.78
C ARG A 428 9.52 16.92 -9.04
N ASP A 429 9.19 18.12 -9.53
CA ASP A 429 8.14 18.96 -8.97
C ASP A 429 7.24 19.50 -10.08
N VAL A 430 5.97 19.09 -10.03
CA VAL A 430 4.97 19.43 -11.05
C VAL A 430 4.26 20.76 -10.79
N ARG A 431 4.45 21.38 -9.62
CA ARG A 431 3.78 22.65 -9.26
C ARG A 431 4.00 23.77 -10.27
N PRO A 432 5.23 24.03 -10.77
CA PRO A 432 5.46 25.07 -11.78
C PRO A 432 4.68 24.82 -13.09
N LEU A 433 4.36 23.56 -13.40
CA LEU A 433 3.56 23.22 -14.58
C LEU A 433 2.08 23.54 -14.36
N TYR A 434 1.54 23.25 -13.17
CA TYR A 434 0.19 23.66 -12.82
C TYR A 434 0.04 25.19 -12.75
N GLU A 435 1.06 25.90 -12.24
CA GLU A 435 1.07 27.36 -12.20
C GLU A 435 0.94 27.97 -13.61
N ARG A 436 1.63 27.42 -14.60
CA ARG A 436 1.57 27.86 -16.01
C ARG A 436 0.29 27.46 -16.72
N ALA A 437 -0.36 26.37 -16.30
CA ALA A 437 -1.53 25.82 -16.97
C ALA A 437 -2.79 26.67 -16.76
N ASN A 438 -3.61 26.80 -17.80
CA ASN A 438 -4.96 27.36 -17.72
C ASN A 438 -6.00 26.24 -17.57
N ILE A 439 -5.78 25.13 -18.28
CA ILE A 439 -6.67 23.97 -18.33
C ILE A 439 -5.85 22.69 -18.16
N VAL A 440 -6.25 21.83 -17.23
CA VAL A 440 -5.67 20.50 -17.03
C VAL A 440 -6.54 19.45 -17.71
N LEU A 441 -5.90 18.57 -18.48
CA LEU A 441 -6.53 17.56 -19.30
C LEU A 441 -6.45 16.19 -18.63
N VAL A 442 -7.60 15.55 -18.43
CA VAL A 442 -7.69 14.16 -17.97
C VAL A 442 -8.61 13.34 -18.89
N PRO A 443 -8.17 13.07 -20.14
CA PRO A 443 -8.95 12.40 -21.19
C PRO A 443 -8.96 10.86 -21.04
N THR A 444 -9.13 10.39 -19.81
CA THR A 444 -8.93 8.97 -19.47
C THR A 444 -10.15 8.13 -19.83
N ILE A 445 -10.03 7.24 -20.81
CA ILE A 445 -11.15 6.38 -21.25
C ILE A 445 -11.41 5.24 -20.26
N VAL A 446 -10.35 4.78 -19.57
CA VAL A 446 -10.41 3.73 -18.55
C VAL A 446 -9.53 4.16 -17.39
N SER A 447 -10.08 4.21 -16.17
CA SER A 447 -9.32 4.59 -14.97
C SER A 447 -9.42 3.52 -13.88
N ALA A 448 -8.33 3.35 -13.13
CA ALA A 448 -8.28 2.54 -11.92
C ALA A 448 -7.73 3.43 -10.78
N GLY A 449 -8.37 3.35 -9.62
CA GLY A 449 -8.03 4.15 -8.44
C GLY A 449 -8.42 5.63 -8.55
N THR A 450 -7.95 6.44 -7.60
CA THR A 450 -8.18 7.90 -7.56
C THR A 450 -7.22 8.62 -8.51
N ASN A 451 -7.74 9.47 -9.41
CA ASN A 451 -6.90 10.35 -10.23
C ASN A 451 -6.36 11.52 -9.40
N VAL A 452 -5.23 11.31 -8.71
CA VAL A 452 -4.58 12.32 -7.86
C VAL A 452 -4.28 13.62 -8.62
N LYS A 453 -3.93 13.53 -9.92
CA LYS A 453 -3.75 14.69 -10.80
C LYS A 453 -4.97 15.61 -10.90
N VAL A 454 -6.19 15.06 -10.78
CA VAL A 454 -7.39 15.89 -10.70
C VAL A 454 -7.39 16.65 -9.38
N LEU A 455 -7.14 15.98 -8.25
CA LEU A 455 -7.09 16.64 -6.95
C LEU A 455 -6.01 17.73 -6.86
N GLU A 456 -4.83 17.47 -7.44
CA GLU A 456 -3.75 18.46 -7.57
C GLU A 456 -4.17 19.67 -8.41
N ALA A 457 -4.82 19.44 -9.56
CA ALA A 457 -5.31 20.52 -10.42
C ALA A 457 -6.39 21.38 -9.73
N LEU A 458 -7.33 20.73 -9.03
CA LEU A 458 -8.34 21.42 -8.23
C LEU A 458 -7.70 22.22 -7.10
N ALA A 459 -6.70 21.65 -6.42
CA ALA A 459 -5.94 22.36 -5.39
C ALA A 459 -5.18 23.57 -5.98
N MET A 460 -4.63 23.48 -7.18
CA MET A 460 -3.98 24.63 -7.84
C MET A 460 -4.98 25.65 -8.43
N GLU A 461 -6.28 25.47 -8.20
CA GLU A 461 -7.36 26.27 -8.79
C GLU A 461 -7.21 26.38 -10.32
N ARG A 462 -7.06 25.21 -10.96
CA ARG A 462 -7.05 25.07 -12.41
C ARG A 462 -8.31 24.39 -12.89
N ALA A 463 -8.85 24.86 -14.01
CA ALA A 463 -10.00 24.22 -14.62
C ALA A 463 -9.60 22.86 -15.17
N VAL A 464 -10.42 21.84 -14.91
CA VAL A 464 -10.17 20.47 -15.36
C VAL A 464 -11.19 20.09 -16.42
N VAL A 465 -10.71 19.63 -17.57
CA VAL A 465 -11.52 18.93 -18.57
C VAL A 465 -11.20 17.45 -18.47
N SER A 466 -12.22 16.63 -18.20
CA SER A 466 -12.03 15.20 -18.02
C SER A 466 -13.19 14.39 -18.61
N THR A 467 -12.97 13.09 -18.79
CA THR A 467 -14.02 12.12 -19.10
C THR A 467 -14.77 11.70 -17.84
N THR A 468 -15.92 11.05 -17.99
CA THR A 468 -16.66 10.45 -16.87
C THR A 468 -15.78 9.47 -16.09
N SER A 469 -14.94 8.69 -16.79
CA SER A 469 -14.02 7.76 -16.14
C SER A 469 -12.86 8.46 -15.42
N GLY A 470 -12.44 9.65 -15.84
CA GLY A 470 -11.30 10.37 -15.23
C GLY A 470 -11.64 11.02 -13.89
N VAL A 471 -12.92 11.28 -13.61
CA VAL A 471 -13.39 11.88 -12.35
C VAL A 471 -14.21 10.92 -11.47
N ALA A 472 -14.28 9.65 -11.86
CA ALA A 472 -15.04 8.65 -11.13
C ALA A 472 -14.61 8.58 -9.65
N GLY A 473 -15.60 8.64 -8.74
CA GLY A 473 -15.37 8.58 -7.30
C GLY A 473 -14.92 9.89 -6.65
N LEU A 474 -14.78 11.00 -7.41
CA LEU A 474 -14.40 12.30 -6.85
C LEU A 474 -15.59 13.18 -6.44
N GLY A 475 -16.83 12.75 -6.74
CA GLY A 475 -18.04 13.53 -6.44
C GLY A 475 -18.08 14.90 -7.14
N LEU A 476 -17.45 15.01 -8.31
CA LEU A 476 -17.43 16.22 -9.11
C LEU A 476 -18.65 16.28 -10.03
N GLU A 477 -19.11 17.49 -10.32
CA GLU A 477 -20.31 17.81 -11.09
C GLU A 477 -19.95 18.62 -12.33
N HIS A 478 -20.44 18.14 -13.49
CA HIS A 478 -20.21 18.75 -14.79
C HIS A 478 -20.70 20.22 -14.82
N GLY A 479 -19.85 21.13 -15.31
CA GLY A 479 -20.17 22.55 -15.47
C GLY A 479 -20.16 23.37 -14.18
N VAL A 480 -19.98 22.70 -13.02
CA VAL A 480 -19.94 23.34 -11.70
C VAL A 480 -18.50 23.39 -11.18
N ASN A 481 -17.87 22.24 -10.94
CA ASN A 481 -16.54 22.13 -10.34
C ASN A 481 -15.55 21.28 -11.17
N VAL A 482 -16.01 20.79 -12.32
CA VAL A 482 -15.22 20.15 -13.38
C VAL A 482 -15.98 20.27 -14.70
N TRP A 483 -15.29 20.17 -15.84
CA TRP A 483 -15.96 19.96 -17.13
C TRP A 483 -15.83 18.51 -17.58
N VAL A 484 -16.94 17.75 -17.49
CA VAL A 484 -16.99 16.36 -17.98
C VAL A 484 -17.36 16.33 -19.45
N ALA A 485 -16.57 15.67 -20.29
CA ALA A 485 -16.84 15.46 -21.70
C ALA A 485 -16.30 14.09 -22.16
N ASP A 486 -17.18 13.26 -22.74
CA ASP A 486 -16.80 11.95 -23.26
C ASP A 486 -16.77 11.95 -24.79
N GLY A 487 -15.73 11.34 -25.38
CA GLY A 487 -15.53 11.30 -26.83
C GLY A 487 -14.91 12.57 -27.40
N ALA A 488 -14.26 12.44 -28.56
CA ALA A 488 -13.42 13.51 -29.12
C ALA A 488 -14.16 14.82 -29.43
N PRO A 489 -15.38 14.81 -30.05
CA PRO A 489 -16.08 16.05 -30.36
C PRO A 489 -16.42 16.87 -29.11
N ALA A 490 -17.00 16.21 -28.10
CA ALA A 490 -17.39 16.88 -26.85
C ALA A 490 -16.15 17.35 -26.07
N PHE A 491 -15.07 16.57 -26.05
CA PHE A 491 -13.84 16.95 -25.38
C PHE A 491 -13.17 18.16 -26.03
N ARG A 492 -13.17 18.23 -27.37
CA ARG A 492 -12.69 19.41 -28.10
C ARG A 492 -13.52 20.65 -27.77
N GLU A 493 -14.85 20.53 -27.85
CA GLU A 493 -15.75 21.64 -27.57
C GLU A 493 -15.60 22.16 -26.13
N ALA A 494 -15.44 21.24 -25.17
CA ALA A 494 -15.15 21.56 -23.78
C ALA A 494 -13.90 22.43 -23.62
N VAL A 495 -12.78 22.00 -24.22
CA VAL A 495 -11.51 22.74 -24.16
C VAL A 495 -11.63 24.09 -24.86
N ALA A 496 -12.26 24.14 -26.04
CA ALA A 496 -12.46 25.37 -26.80
C ALA A 496 -13.32 26.39 -26.02
N ARG A 497 -14.42 25.92 -25.40
CA ARG A 497 -15.31 26.75 -24.59
C ARG A 497 -14.60 27.33 -23.37
N LEU A 498 -13.86 26.50 -22.63
CA LEU A 498 -13.10 26.99 -21.48
C LEU A 498 -11.93 27.86 -21.89
N ALA A 499 -11.34 27.67 -23.07
CA ALA A 499 -10.29 28.55 -23.60
C ALA A 499 -10.83 29.96 -23.89
N ALA A 500 -12.02 30.04 -24.53
CA ALA A 500 -12.64 31.29 -24.95
C ALA A 500 -13.30 32.07 -23.79
N ASP A 501 -13.90 31.38 -22.81
CA ASP A 501 -14.62 32.00 -21.70
C ASP A 501 -13.82 31.93 -20.40
N LYS A 502 -13.02 32.96 -20.14
CA LYS A 502 -12.17 33.08 -18.94
C LYS A 502 -12.99 33.09 -17.65
N GLU A 503 -14.17 33.72 -17.65
CA GLU A 503 -14.98 33.85 -16.43
C GLU A 503 -15.63 32.52 -16.07
N LEU A 504 -16.15 31.79 -17.06
CA LEU A 504 -16.62 30.42 -16.87
C LEU A 504 -15.50 29.50 -16.38
N ARG A 505 -14.32 29.58 -17.00
CA ARG A 505 -13.13 28.80 -16.60
C ARG A 505 -12.75 29.07 -15.15
N ARG A 506 -12.67 30.34 -14.75
CA ARG A 506 -12.37 30.77 -13.39
C ARG A 506 -13.42 30.26 -12.39
N ARG A 507 -14.70 30.44 -12.69
CA ARG A 507 -15.81 29.97 -11.84
C ARG A 507 -15.72 28.47 -11.56
N ILE A 508 -15.47 27.65 -12.59
CA ILE A 508 -15.33 26.20 -12.45
C ILE A 508 -14.09 25.83 -11.65
N ALA A 509 -12.96 26.50 -11.91
CA ALA A 509 -11.71 26.29 -11.17
C ALA A 509 -11.86 26.61 -9.67
N THR A 510 -12.45 27.75 -9.32
CA THR A 510 -12.70 28.17 -7.93
C THR A 510 -13.66 27.18 -7.23
N ALA A 511 -14.73 26.76 -7.89
CA ALA A 511 -15.64 25.75 -7.35
C ALA A 511 -14.95 24.38 -7.18
N GLY A 512 -14.05 24.03 -8.10
CA GLY A 512 -13.16 22.88 -8.04
C GLY A 512 -12.25 22.89 -6.81
N ARG A 513 -11.57 24.01 -6.57
CA ARG A 513 -10.74 24.23 -5.37
C ARG A 513 -11.56 24.08 -4.09
N ALA A 514 -12.71 24.75 -4.02
CA ALA A 514 -13.60 24.64 -2.85
C ALA A 514 -14.07 23.20 -2.61
N HIS A 515 -14.27 22.40 -3.67
CA HIS A 515 -14.56 20.97 -3.54
C HIS A 515 -13.37 20.18 -2.97
N ALA A 516 -12.16 20.40 -3.48
CA ALA A 516 -10.94 19.78 -2.96
C ALA A 516 -10.72 20.11 -1.48
N GLU A 517 -10.88 21.36 -1.07
CA GLU A 517 -10.77 21.81 0.32
C GLU A 517 -11.80 21.14 1.23
N ARG A 518 -13.05 21.11 0.77
CA ARG A 518 -14.16 20.54 1.53
C ARG A 518 -14.10 19.03 1.62
N HIS A 519 -13.49 18.29 0.69
CA HIS A 519 -13.63 16.82 0.66
C HIS A 519 -12.30 16.05 0.70
N PHE A 520 -11.21 16.62 0.19
CA PHE A 520 -9.96 15.90 -0.08
C PHE A 520 -8.73 16.49 0.64
N SER A 521 -8.93 17.45 1.55
CA SER A 521 -7.84 17.93 2.41
C SER A 521 -7.37 16.82 3.37
N TRP A 522 -6.06 16.71 3.58
CA TRP A 522 -5.52 15.79 4.57
C TRP A 522 -6.08 16.04 5.97
N ARG A 523 -6.30 17.30 6.36
CA ARG A 523 -6.96 17.65 7.62
C ARG A 523 -8.34 17.00 7.79
N LYS A 524 -9.18 17.00 6.74
CA LYS A 524 -10.50 16.37 6.78
C LYS A 524 -10.41 14.85 6.80
N LEU A 525 -9.56 14.27 5.95
CA LEU A 525 -9.38 12.81 5.88
C LEU A 525 -8.74 12.27 7.17
N GLY A 526 -7.80 12.99 7.76
CA GLY A 526 -7.21 12.73 9.06
C GLY A 526 -8.24 12.79 10.18
N ALA A 527 -9.19 13.73 10.15
CA ALA A 527 -10.31 13.74 11.11
C ALA A 527 -11.21 12.49 10.99
N ALA A 528 -11.41 11.95 9.78
CA ALA A 528 -12.12 10.69 9.59
C ALA A 528 -11.33 9.50 10.16
N GLN A 529 -10.01 9.46 9.95
CA GLN A 529 -9.13 8.45 10.54
C GLN A 529 -9.13 8.50 12.08
N ARG A 530 -9.03 9.70 12.67
CA ARG A 530 -9.09 9.88 14.13
C ARG A 530 -10.43 9.42 14.71
N ARG A 531 -11.56 9.73 14.04
CA ARG A 531 -12.88 9.20 14.41
C ARG A 531 -12.98 7.67 14.31
N LEU A 532 -12.26 7.05 13.39
CA LEU A 532 -12.20 5.59 13.33
C LEU A 532 -11.37 5.04 14.49
N TRP A 533 -10.19 5.61 14.72
CA TRP A 533 -9.29 5.19 15.79
C TRP A 533 -9.90 5.36 17.17
N SER A 534 -10.69 6.40 17.41
CA SER A 534 -11.36 6.63 18.71
C SER A 534 -12.32 5.51 19.12
N ARG A 535 -12.78 4.67 18.17
CA ARG A 535 -13.58 3.47 18.45
C ARG A 535 -12.76 2.35 19.10
N PHE A 536 -11.44 2.37 18.92
CA PHE A 536 -10.51 1.31 19.36
C PHE A 536 -9.49 1.80 20.39
N ALA A 537 -9.09 3.07 20.29
CA ALA A 537 -8.23 3.78 21.22
C ALA A 537 -9.09 4.83 21.93
N PRO A 538 -9.63 4.55 23.14
CA PRO A 538 -10.46 5.49 23.86
C PRO A 538 -9.69 6.81 24.10
N ALA A 539 -10.45 7.89 24.28
CA ALA A 539 -9.91 9.24 24.44
C ALA A 539 -8.74 9.29 25.45
N PRO A 540 -7.75 10.16 25.25
CA PRO A 540 -6.71 10.36 26.24
C PRO A 540 -7.32 10.79 27.57
N LEU A 541 -6.85 10.19 28.65
CA LEU A 541 -7.24 10.56 30.01
C LEU A 541 -6.55 11.88 30.36
N SER A 542 -7.32 12.97 30.38
CA SER A 542 -6.88 14.26 30.93
C SER A 542 -6.93 14.19 32.45
N MET A 543 -5.97 14.79 33.14
CA MET A 543 -5.94 14.87 34.61
C MET A 543 -5.67 16.31 35.01
N ARG A 544 -6.52 16.85 35.89
CA ARG A 544 -6.40 18.22 36.41
C ARG A 544 -6.85 18.31 37.86
N GLN A 545 -6.50 19.40 38.54
CA GLN A 545 -7.06 19.68 39.86
C GLN A 545 -8.56 19.99 39.74
N ALA A 546 -9.33 19.54 40.73
CA ALA A 546 -10.76 19.81 40.82
C ALA A 546 -11.02 21.27 41.22
N THR A 547 -12.19 21.75 40.82
CA THR A 547 -12.75 23.06 41.16
C THR A 547 -14.15 22.88 41.76
N GLU A 548 -14.79 23.96 42.21
CA GLU A 548 -16.19 23.86 42.68
C GLU A 548 -17.17 23.35 41.60
N ALA A 549 -16.87 23.59 40.31
CA ALA A 549 -17.68 23.09 39.20
C ALA A 549 -17.71 21.55 39.08
N ASP A 550 -16.76 20.88 39.73
CA ASP A 550 -16.58 19.42 39.65
C ASP A 550 -17.34 18.64 40.72
N LEU A 551 -17.92 19.34 41.71
CA LEU A 551 -18.58 18.73 42.87
C LEU A 551 -19.68 17.74 42.48
N ASP A 552 -20.51 18.11 41.51
CA ASP A 552 -21.59 17.24 41.01
C ASP A 552 -21.02 15.96 40.36
N GLY A 553 -19.92 16.10 39.62
CA GLY A 553 -19.21 14.98 38.99
C GLY A 553 -18.63 14.01 40.02
N ILE A 554 -17.98 14.55 41.06
CA ILE A 554 -17.41 13.79 42.16
C ILE A 554 -18.51 13.05 42.93
N SER A 555 -19.58 13.74 43.33
CA SER A 555 -20.72 13.16 44.03
C SER A 555 -21.37 12.03 43.22
N ARG A 556 -21.53 12.21 41.90
CA ARG A 556 -22.07 11.18 41.01
C ARG A 556 -21.20 9.92 40.97
N ILE A 557 -19.89 10.07 40.79
CA ILE A 557 -18.94 8.94 40.72
C ILE A 557 -18.88 8.19 42.06
N GLN A 558 -18.92 8.93 43.16
CA GLN A 558 -18.91 8.40 44.52
C GLN A 558 -20.19 7.60 44.82
N ALA A 559 -21.37 8.14 44.49
CA ALA A 559 -22.65 7.46 44.68
C ALA A 559 -22.72 6.15 43.86
N ALA A 560 -22.11 6.13 42.67
CA ALA A 560 -22.01 4.94 41.83
C ALA A 560 -20.95 3.92 42.32
N SER A 561 -20.07 4.30 43.25
CA SER A 561 -18.98 3.48 43.77
C SER A 561 -19.20 3.17 45.25
N ARG A 562 -19.93 2.09 45.55
CA ARG A 562 -20.25 1.67 46.93
C ARG A 562 -19.03 1.50 47.84
N GLU A 563 -17.90 1.13 47.26
CA GLU A 563 -16.67 0.87 47.99
C GLU A 563 -15.85 2.15 48.29
N ALA A 564 -16.21 3.29 47.71
CA ALA A 564 -15.56 4.58 47.94
C ALA A 564 -16.07 5.24 49.23
N SER A 565 -15.23 6.07 49.85
CA SER A 565 -15.63 6.89 51.00
C SER A 565 -16.78 7.83 50.61
N GLN A 566 -17.82 7.94 51.44
CA GLN A 566 -19.03 8.70 51.14
C GLN A 566 -19.08 10.07 51.87
N TRP A 567 -17.95 10.79 51.91
CA TRP A 567 -17.91 12.12 52.53
C TRP A 567 -18.56 13.17 51.63
N SER A 568 -18.83 14.35 52.17
CA SER A 568 -19.31 15.49 51.36
C SER A 568 -18.24 15.83 50.33
N ALA A 569 -18.63 15.91 49.05
CA ALA A 569 -17.71 16.23 47.96
C ALA A 569 -17.07 17.62 48.16
N ARG A 570 -17.78 18.55 48.82
CA ARG A 570 -17.27 19.88 49.17
C ARG A 570 -16.12 19.80 50.16
N ASP A 571 -16.13 18.82 51.07
CA ASP A 571 -15.08 18.65 52.08
C ASP A 571 -13.76 18.21 51.44
N TYR A 572 -13.82 17.52 50.30
CA TYR A 572 -12.62 17.14 49.56
C TYR A 572 -11.84 18.32 49.00
N LEU A 573 -12.49 19.44 48.68
CA LEU A 573 -11.79 20.64 48.18
C LEU A 573 -10.90 21.31 49.22
N SER A 574 -10.96 20.89 50.50
CA SER A 574 -9.96 21.24 51.52
C SER A 574 -8.64 20.48 51.39
N HIS A 575 -8.55 19.55 50.43
CA HIS A 575 -7.42 18.68 50.14
C HIS A 575 -7.04 18.75 48.65
N GLN A 576 -5.98 18.04 48.25
CA GLN A 576 -5.62 17.95 46.84
C GLN A 576 -6.55 16.94 46.15
N VAL A 577 -7.34 17.41 45.18
CA VAL A 577 -8.29 16.58 44.44
C VAL A 577 -7.91 16.59 42.98
N THR A 578 -7.49 15.44 42.47
CA THR A 578 -7.21 15.25 41.05
C THR A 578 -8.40 14.56 40.39
N VAL A 579 -8.96 15.16 39.36
CA VAL A 579 -10.04 14.58 38.54
C VAL A 579 -9.46 14.08 37.23
N ALA A 580 -10.01 12.97 36.73
CA ALA A 580 -9.66 12.41 35.44
C ALA A 580 -10.84 12.48 34.47
N GLU A 581 -10.57 12.97 33.27
CA GLU A 581 -11.56 13.22 32.23
C GLU A 581 -11.24 12.40 30.99
N LEU A 582 -12.28 11.83 30.37
CA LEU A 582 -12.22 11.22 29.04
C LEU A 582 -13.10 12.05 28.11
N GLY A 583 -12.47 12.85 27.24
CA GLY A 583 -13.18 13.90 26.52
C GLY A 583 -13.75 14.94 27.49
N ASP A 584 -15.02 15.28 27.37
CA ASP A 584 -15.70 16.25 28.25
C ASP A 584 -16.35 15.60 29.49
N ARG A 585 -16.14 14.30 29.71
CA ARG A 585 -16.75 13.57 30.84
C ARG A 585 -15.72 13.29 31.92
N MET A 586 -16.01 13.74 33.14
CA MET A 586 -15.31 13.27 34.33
C MET A 586 -15.63 11.81 34.61
N VAL A 587 -14.60 10.98 34.72
CA VAL A 587 -14.71 9.52 34.85
C VAL A 587 -14.03 8.95 36.10
N ALA A 588 -13.14 9.70 36.75
CA ALA A 588 -12.54 9.30 38.02
C ALA A 588 -12.07 10.51 38.82
N PHE A 589 -11.82 10.30 40.11
CA PHE A 589 -11.15 11.27 40.97
C PHE A 589 -10.29 10.58 42.03
N ALA A 590 -9.31 11.31 42.56
CA ALA A 590 -8.48 10.91 43.69
C ALA A 590 -8.33 12.08 44.66
N VAL A 591 -8.41 11.80 45.97
CA VAL A 591 -8.30 12.78 47.05
C VAL A 591 -7.09 12.43 47.90
N VAL A 592 -6.17 13.37 48.02
CA VAL A 592 -4.92 13.21 48.77
C VAL A 592 -4.78 14.33 49.79
N ARG A 593 -4.44 13.93 51.01
CA ARG A 593 -4.10 14.85 52.10
C ARG A 593 -2.61 14.74 52.40
N ALA A 594 -1.91 15.88 52.42
CA ALA A 594 -0.55 15.95 52.96
C ALA A 594 -0.60 15.90 54.49
N THR A 595 0.22 15.04 55.10
CA THR A 595 0.31 14.85 56.55
C THR A 595 1.75 15.09 56.99
N GLY A 596 2.10 16.30 57.46
CA GLY A 596 3.45 16.58 57.99
C GLY A 596 4.63 16.29 57.04
N SER A 597 5.85 16.25 57.57
CA SER A 597 7.09 16.17 56.79
C SER A 597 7.25 14.85 56.03
N GLY A 598 6.88 14.83 54.74
CA GLY A 598 7.13 13.73 53.81
C GLY A 598 6.11 12.59 53.85
N GLU A 599 4.93 12.78 54.44
CA GLU A 599 3.86 11.78 54.40
C GLU A 599 2.62 12.33 53.69
N ALA A 600 1.94 11.45 52.94
CA ALA A 600 0.67 11.74 52.31
C ALA A 600 -0.31 10.59 52.54
N GLU A 601 -1.60 10.89 52.53
CA GLU A 601 -2.66 9.91 52.71
C GLU A 601 -3.65 9.98 51.54
N LEU A 602 -3.86 8.84 50.88
CA LEU A 602 -4.90 8.67 49.86
C LEU A 602 -6.23 8.41 50.56
N LEU A 603 -7.06 9.46 50.63
CA LEU A 603 -8.34 9.44 51.34
C LEU A 603 -9.46 8.79 50.53
N ASN A 604 -9.44 8.99 49.22
CA ASN A 604 -10.43 8.41 48.32
C ASN A 604 -9.87 8.25 46.91
N LEU A 605 -10.25 7.17 46.23
CA LEU A 605 -9.93 6.91 44.83
C LEU A 605 -11.12 6.17 44.22
N ALA A 606 -11.82 6.81 43.28
CA ALA A 606 -13.00 6.24 42.67
C ALA A 606 -12.96 6.40 41.15
N THR A 607 -13.45 5.39 40.45
CA THR A 607 -13.65 5.40 38.99
C THR A 607 -15.08 5.00 38.71
N ASP A 608 -15.76 5.80 37.87
CA ASP A 608 -17.09 5.55 37.36
C ASP A 608 -17.22 4.09 36.90
N PRO A 609 -18.22 3.31 37.37
CA PRO A 609 -18.39 1.90 37.01
C PRO A 609 -18.30 1.60 35.51
N GLU A 610 -18.80 2.50 34.66
CA GLU A 610 -18.77 2.35 33.20
C GLU A 610 -17.34 2.37 32.62
N PHE A 611 -16.38 2.98 33.33
CA PHE A 611 -15.00 3.19 32.87
C PHE A 611 -13.98 2.39 33.68
N ARG A 612 -14.44 1.45 34.52
CA ARG A 612 -13.55 0.54 35.26
C ARG A 612 -12.80 -0.39 34.32
N ARG A 613 -11.66 -0.92 34.78
CA ARG A 613 -10.76 -1.83 34.03
C ARG A 613 -10.07 -1.22 32.81
N LEU A 614 -10.17 0.10 32.60
CA LEU A 614 -9.42 0.84 31.58
C LEU A 614 -8.06 1.40 32.10
N GLY A 615 -7.64 1.02 33.31
CA GLY A 615 -6.37 1.48 33.90
C GLY A 615 -6.39 2.91 34.47
N ILE A 616 -7.55 3.58 34.49
CA ILE A 616 -7.70 4.98 34.93
C ILE A 616 -7.24 5.19 36.38
N ALA A 617 -7.70 4.35 37.31
CA ALA A 617 -7.31 4.43 38.72
C ALA A 617 -5.79 4.26 38.93
N ARG A 618 -5.15 3.40 38.12
CA ARG A 618 -3.70 3.22 38.13
C ARG A 618 -2.99 4.51 37.70
N ARG A 619 -3.45 5.13 36.60
CA ARG A 619 -2.86 6.37 36.08
C ARG A 619 -2.99 7.55 37.07
N LEU A 620 -4.14 7.67 37.73
CA LEU A 620 -4.34 8.66 38.79
C LEU A 620 -3.35 8.44 39.94
N LEU A 621 -3.20 7.18 40.38
CA LEU A 621 -2.30 6.84 41.48
C LEU A 621 -0.83 6.98 41.09
N ASP A 622 -0.43 6.62 39.86
CA ASP A 622 0.93 6.83 39.34
C ASP A 622 1.30 8.32 39.38
N GLY A 623 0.35 9.20 39.00
CA GLY A 623 0.53 10.65 39.06
C GLY A 623 0.72 11.17 40.49
N ILE A 624 0.00 10.62 41.47
CA ILE A 624 0.15 10.96 42.89
C ILE A 624 1.51 10.48 43.42
N VAL A 625 1.89 9.25 43.09
CA VAL A 625 3.17 8.64 43.52
C VAL A 625 4.36 9.47 43.05
N GLN A 626 4.31 10.04 41.84
CA GLN A 626 5.37 10.90 41.31
C GLN A 626 5.46 12.27 41.99
N GLN A 627 4.43 12.71 42.72
CA GLN A 627 4.35 14.02 43.35
C GLN A 627 4.74 14.02 44.84
N VAL A 628 4.79 12.85 45.46
CA VAL A 628 5.13 12.68 46.88
C VAL A 628 6.55 12.17 46.98
N ASP A 629 7.40 12.86 47.74
CA ASP A 629 8.73 12.40 48.13
C ASP A 629 8.70 11.96 49.60
N GLY A 630 8.39 10.68 49.82
CA GLY A 630 8.36 10.07 51.16
C GLY A 630 7.46 8.84 51.26
N VAL A 631 6.41 8.89 52.08
CA VAL A 631 5.53 7.74 52.34
C VAL A 631 4.07 8.07 52.07
N ILE A 632 3.41 7.23 51.27
CA ILE A 632 1.98 7.32 51.02
C ILE A 632 1.27 6.23 51.82
N PHE A 633 0.31 6.63 52.65
CA PHE A 633 -0.61 5.75 53.35
C PHE A 633 -1.97 5.69 52.65
N LEU A 634 -2.63 4.54 52.77
CA LEU A 634 -4.02 4.39 52.37
C LEU A 634 -4.74 3.39 53.26
N GLU A 635 -6.06 3.52 53.30
CA GLU A 635 -6.94 2.56 53.96
C GLU A 635 -7.95 2.02 52.96
N VAL A 636 -8.08 0.70 52.89
CA VAL A 636 -8.98 0.04 51.93
C VAL A 636 -9.84 -1.00 52.64
N ARG A 637 -11.12 -1.08 52.28
CA ARG A 637 -12.04 -2.12 52.75
C ARG A 637 -11.46 -3.52 52.47
N GLU A 638 -11.53 -4.40 53.46
CA GLU A 638 -11.05 -5.78 53.33
C GLU A 638 -11.71 -6.52 52.14
N SER A 639 -12.99 -6.26 51.93
CA SER A 639 -13.79 -6.81 50.82
C SER A 639 -13.46 -6.24 49.43
N ASN A 640 -12.78 -5.09 49.34
CA ASN A 640 -12.45 -4.45 48.05
C ASN A 640 -11.20 -5.08 47.41
N LEU A 641 -11.35 -6.34 46.98
CA LEU A 641 -10.28 -7.13 46.36
C LEU A 641 -9.69 -6.48 45.10
N ALA A 642 -10.49 -5.72 44.36
CA ALA A 642 -10.03 -5.04 43.15
C ALA A 642 -9.03 -3.91 43.46
N ALA A 643 -9.36 -3.05 44.43
CA ALA A 643 -8.47 -1.98 44.88
C ALA A 643 -7.21 -2.55 45.55
N ARG A 644 -7.35 -3.57 46.40
CA ARG A 644 -6.19 -4.24 47.03
C ARG A 644 -5.19 -4.77 46.00
N LYS A 645 -5.66 -5.49 44.98
CA LYS A 645 -4.80 -5.99 43.89
C LYS A 645 -4.16 -4.87 43.08
N LEU A 646 -4.85 -3.73 42.91
CA LEU A 646 -4.27 -2.55 42.26
C LEU A 646 -3.11 -2.00 43.11
N TYR A 647 -3.34 -1.76 44.40
CA TYR A 647 -2.33 -1.20 45.31
C TYR A 647 -1.13 -2.14 45.46
N GLU A 648 -1.35 -3.45 45.63
CA GLU A 648 -0.28 -4.45 45.68
C GLU A 648 0.59 -4.44 44.40
N LYS A 649 -0.03 -4.34 43.21
CA LYS A 649 0.69 -4.22 41.94
C LYS A 649 1.51 -2.93 41.81
N MET A 650 1.08 -1.88 42.50
CA MET A 650 1.79 -0.59 42.55
C MET A 650 2.85 -0.54 43.66
N GLY A 651 3.07 -1.66 44.38
CA GLY A 651 4.12 -1.77 45.39
C GLY A 651 3.67 -1.38 46.81
N PHE A 652 2.38 -1.10 47.04
CA PHE A 652 1.89 -0.89 48.40
C PHE A 652 1.96 -2.19 49.21
N THR A 653 2.38 -2.07 50.46
CA THR A 653 2.52 -3.19 51.41
C THR A 653 1.53 -3.01 52.56
N ILE A 654 0.95 -4.12 53.05
CA ILE A 654 0.04 -4.10 54.20
C ILE A 654 0.85 -3.82 55.48
N VAL A 655 0.41 -2.85 56.27
CA VAL A 655 1.06 -2.44 57.52
C VAL A 655 0.24 -2.86 58.73
N SER A 656 -1.09 -2.75 58.64
CA SER A 656 -1.99 -3.06 59.75
C SER A 656 -3.40 -3.42 59.24
N ARG A 657 -4.17 -4.10 60.09
CA ARG A 657 -5.58 -4.40 59.91
C ARG A 657 -6.35 -3.79 61.08
N ARG A 658 -7.30 -2.89 60.79
CA ARG A 658 -8.15 -2.21 61.78
C ARG A 658 -9.51 -2.89 61.83
N PRO A 659 -9.83 -3.69 62.87
CA PRO A 659 -11.14 -4.34 62.99
C PRO A 659 -12.27 -3.31 63.11
N ALA A 660 -13.42 -3.59 62.49
CA ALA A 660 -14.63 -2.75 62.55
C ALA A 660 -14.40 -1.26 62.20
N TYR A 661 -13.46 -0.97 61.29
CA TYR A 661 -13.13 0.38 60.86
C TYR A 661 -14.25 1.00 60.01
N TYR A 662 -14.77 0.23 59.05
CA TYR A 662 -15.95 0.62 58.28
C TYR A 662 -17.21 0.14 58.99
N ARG A 663 -18.29 0.93 58.95
CA ARG A 663 -19.55 0.65 59.68
C ARG A 663 -20.71 0.19 58.82
N ASP A 664 -20.62 0.37 57.50
CA ASP A 664 -21.67 0.00 56.56
C ASP A 664 -21.07 -0.63 55.28
N PRO A 665 -21.09 -1.97 55.15
CA PRO A 665 -21.24 -2.94 56.26
C PRO A 665 -20.06 -2.86 57.24
N VAL A 666 -20.23 -3.44 58.44
CA VAL A 666 -19.14 -3.53 59.42
C VAL A 666 -18.02 -4.43 58.88
N GLU A 667 -16.86 -3.85 58.58
CA GLU A 667 -15.72 -4.61 58.09
C GLU A 667 -14.36 -3.98 58.47
N ALA A 668 -13.30 -4.78 58.34
CA ALA A 668 -11.96 -4.33 58.64
C ALA A 668 -11.42 -3.37 57.55
N GLY A 669 -10.67 -2.36 57.99
CA GLY A 669 -9.84 -1.53 57.12
C GLY A 669 -8.43 -2.10 57.04
N ILE A 670 -7.93 -2.34 55.83
CA ILE A 670 -6.55 -2.72 55.58
C ILE A 670 -5.75 -1.44 55.36
N VAL A 671 -4.79 -1.17 56.25
CA VAL A 671 -3.87 -0.04 56.13
C VAL A 671 -2.67 -0.49 55.30
N MET A 672 -2.41 0.21 54.21
CA MET A 672 -1.26 -0.06 53.34
C MET A 672 -0.36 1.17 53.23
N LYS A 673 0.92 0.95 52.93
CA LYS A 673 1.88 2.03 52.66
C LYS A 673 2.75 1.75 51.45
N LEU A 674 3.19 2.81 50.79
CA LEU A 674 4.20 2.82 49.74
C LEU A 674 5.27 3.86 50.11
N ARG A 675 6.54 3.51 49.97
CA ARG A 675 7.64 4.47 50.03
C ARG A 675 8.02 4.80 48.59
N THR A 676 7.87 6.06 48.22
CA THR A 676 8.04 6.60 46.86
C THR A 676 9.50 6.84 46.52
#